data_AF-A0A2N2Q0B0-F1
#
_entry.id   AF-A0A2N2Q0B0-F1
#
_cell.length_a   1.000
_cell.length_b   1.000
_cell.length_c   1.000
_cell.angle_alpha   90.00
_cell.angle_beta   90.00
_cell.angle_gamma   90.00
#
_symmetry.space_group_name_H-M   'P 1'
#
loop_
_entity.id
_entity.type
_entity.pdbx_description
1 polymer ?
#
loop_
_entity_poly.entity_id
_entity_poly.type
_entity_poly.pdbx_seq_one_letter_code
_entity_poly.pdbx_strand_id
1 'polypeptide(L)'
;MLLAFMLASAPGSLSATGLQDVGNPSSASDPERIIHTANARPGIYYLDYGGSAYRFDPAVYPVDGGIRFFGWSELNTASGAYNWPRFDDWLAERKALGLGTGIMITTYDGSGSGDIRSTPNFVIKTPDAVLPATAKECTNAACTTFGPEYPHYVNYWKAARYNAGFDYSPHDYVWNLTGNTAVIPNPPADPDSIASGYAAQLGGADSATDTLWHNDERIPAMPAGISPTQTVYVTARVHIATTDPNPNDHLYVEIWDTSNNKLGGTQLDINNLSHANNTWKSYTFDVSSFATERSVRVAFRSVTDAANPTTFYVDAVTLNVRHLIPKYWGAAYSNAYKTFINALGARYKTNTDLQFVAMGTGVYGENQPTQSDNYPDSHFDHVVSNAGLTQQGWIDYVNFVTDSYAAAFNLVPGQGPNRHLLLQYSPVYKSVDEREKTTDYAASRAVGLSANFLAPDWTQAYRSDGDGQYDPIRKYYNQVPIAFESYPSDLCSPVLAYWALIGGVEKHADYIRADISLIRNWSDGSLTENAPFYDWAGQYLGKTVQNAPQVWTVMREHRNPTRLNCRPGGLYYATGGGMWPQLGNFNYWLYQVDGIPGGRTVPETNDKGADSRYARNPSNSSAYWPLSGLGACPTNISYRTDLYGVDYPCYSEPYNPDLPPLLTSAHLADYTKWYEPRNFLTSGKEAYIVRRTDQNSDPAKDNPFMFFMIDDGYMDPVLNQVYKATIRVKYFDIGADKWSLKYHSQGATSEKTAGVITKTDTKLRKEAVFTITDGKFANGLTGGADFYLDSRDPTTNTNDGNEWVHMVEVEKLDAQNPPTPTPTVTPTATQTPTPTVTPTATPSTGIVEGKAFHDINSNGSMDAGEPGLAGAVLALKQSGAEVYTATSDASGLFRFPTVAPGQYQLIEKSPPPGYLHNTSFGPIFFVNANQTLSGDFFNVGHQPAPTPTATSTATPTATSTATPTATPTATSTATPTATFTPTPEKRKVYLPIVLVSPF
;
A
#
# COMPACT_ATOMS: atom_id res chain seq x y z
N MET A 1 47.07 -11.83 -46.57
CA MET A 1 47.44 -10.85 -45.54
C MET A 1 46.18 -10.06 -45.20
N LEU A 2 45.62 -10.28 -44.00
CA LEU A 2 44.46 -9.59 -43.35
C LEU A 2 43.12 -9.63 -44.14
N LEU A 3 41.99 -10.09 -43.56
CA LEU A 3 41.14 -9.56 -42.47
C LEU A 3 40.30 -8.32 -42.89
N ALA A 4 38.97 -8.24 -42.65
CA ALA A 4 38.06 -9.22 -42.04
C ALA A 4 36.60 -9.15 -42.55
N PHE A 5 36.05 -10.35 -42.77
CA PHE A 5 34.65 -10.83 -42.75
C PHE A 5 33.44 -9.88 -42.60
N MET A 6 32.48 -10.06 -43.51
CA MET A 6 31.06 -10.20 -43.18
C MET A 6 30.72 -11.68 -42.90
N LEU A 7 29.71 -11.95 -42.07
CA LEU A 7 28.50 -12.74 -42.43
C LEU A 7 27.54 -12.85 -41.24
N ALA A 8 26.25 -13.04 -41.52
CA ALA A 8 25.22 -13.28 -40.51
C ALA A 8 24.86 -14.76 -40.43
N SER A 9 24.61 -15.28 -39.22
CA SER A 9 24.09 -16.64 -39.03
C SER A 9 23.31 -16.77 -37.71
N ALA A 10 21.98 -16.87 -37.83
CA ALA A 10 20.98 -17.24 -36.82
C ALA A 10 20.89 -16.40 -35.52
N PRO A 11 19.67 -16.17 -34.98
CA PRO A 11 19.53 -15.94 -33.55
C PRO A 11 19.96 -17.20 -32.81
N GLY A 12 20.84 -17.06 -31.81
CA GLY A 12 21.24 -18.19 -30.98
C GLY A 12 20.03 -18.75 -30.24
N SER A 13 19.79 -20.06 -30.36
CA SER A 13 18.78 -20.74 -29.56
C SER A 13 19.23 -20.75 -28.09
N LEU A 14 18.80 -19.76 -27.32
CA LEU A 14 18.84 -19.82 -25.86
C LEU A 14 17.97 -21.00 -25.43
N SER A 15 18.61 -22.11 -25.09
CA SER A 15 17.95 -23.26 -24.49
C SER A 15 17.34 -22.82 -23.16
N ALA A 16 16.04 -22.99 -23.00
CA ALA A 16 15.34 -22.74 -21.74
C ALA A 16 15.71 -23.79 -20.69
N THR A 17 16.92 -23.69 -20.16
CA THR A 17 17.50 -24.51 -19.09
C THR A 17 17.80 -23.58 -17.92
N GLY A 18 16.73 -23.18 -17.24
CA GLY A 18 16.69 -22.25 -16.12
C GLY A 18 15.38 -22.40 -15.36
N LEU A 19 14.91 -23.65 -15.27
CA LEU A 19 13.67 -24.05 -14.62
C LEU A 19 14.03 -24.70 -13.31
N GLN A 20 13.82 -23.95 -12.24
CA GLN A 20 13.57 -24.51 -10.93
C GLN A 20 12.28 -23.87 -10.40
N ASP A 21 11.57 -24.66 -9.61
CA ASP A 21 10.87 -24.23 -8.39
C ASP A 21 11.79 -23.32 -7.52
N VAL A 22 11.40 -22.91 -6.32
CA VAL A 22 12.42 -22.53 -5.30
C VAL A 22 13.07 -23.77 -4.67
N GLY A 23 13.30 -24.78 -5.52
CA GLY A 23 13.73 -26.13 -5.19
C GLY A 23 15.24 -26.24 -5.18
N ASN A 24 15.84 -25.82 -4.07
CA ASN A 24 17.27 -25.88 -3.77
C ASN A 24 18.16 -24.97 -4.66
N PRO A 25 18.56 -23.76 -4.19
CA PRO A 25 19.43 -22.87 -4.94
C PRO A 25 20.84 -23.47 -5.06
N SER A 26 21.15 -24.09 -6.19
CA SER A 26 22.44 -24.76 -6.39
C SER A 26 23.58 -23.76 -6.64
N SER A 27 24.07 -23.12 -5.58
CA SER A 27 25.20 -22.17 -5.57
C SER A 27 25.04 -20.95 -6.51
N ALA A 28 23.81 -20.52 -6.76
CA ALA A 28 23.50 -19.35 -7.58
C ALA A 28 22.94 -18.23 -6.70
N SER A 29 23.71 -17.15 -6.55
CA SER A 29 23.24 -15.88 -5.97
C SER A 29 22.12 -15.29 -6.83
N ASP A 30 21.06 -14.77 -6.21
CA ASP A 30 20.06 -13.99 -6.96
C ASP A 30 20.75 -12.72 -7.53
N PRO A 31 20.56 -12.41 -8.83
CA PRO A 31 21.38 -11.41 -9.52
C PRO A 31 21.13 -10.00 -8.96
N GLU A 32 22.18 -9.39 -8.38
CA GLU A 32 22.10 -8.17 -7.58
C GLU A 32 21.24 -7.05 -8.19
N ARG A 33 20.37 -6.49 -7.35
CA ARG A 33 19.44 -5.41 -7.68
C ARG A 33 20.17 -4.08 -7.95
N ILE A 34 19.94 -3.51 -9.13
CA ILE A 34 20.44 -2.19 -9.50
C ILE A 34 19.63 -1.08 -8.78
N ILE A 35 20.28 -0.33 -7.88
CA ILE A 35 19.68 0.86 -7.25
C ILE A 35 19.77 2.05 -8.23
N HIS A 36 18.67 2.39 -8.89
CA HIS A 36 18.70 3.34 -10.02
C HIS A 36 18.87 4.83 -9.66
N THR A 37 18.56 5.26 -8.44
CA THR A 37 18.88 6.63 -8.02
C THR A 37 19.30 6.72 -6.55
N ALA A 38 20.34 7.50 -6.26
CA ALA A 38 20.84 7.76 -4.90
C ALA A 38 19.94 8.67 -4.04
N ASN A 39 18.71 8.97 -4.50
CA ASN A 39 17.76 9.85 -3.83
C ASN A 39 16.33 9.29 -3.77
N ALA A 40 16.08 8.07 -4.28
CA ALA A 40 14.75 7.47 -4.20
C ALA A 40 14.37 7.16 -2.75
N ARG A 41 13.08 7.32 -2.44
CA ARG A 41 12.43 6.88 -1.20
C ARG A 41 11.42 5.75 -1.46
N PRO A 42 11.87 4.50 -1.68
CA PRO A 42 11.01 3.31 -1.59
C PRO A 42 10.22 3.27 -0.27
N GLY A 43 9.06 2.61 -0.27
CA GLY A 43 8.18 2.54 0.91
C GLY A 43 6.69 2.42 0.58
N ILE A 44 5.85 2.64 1.60
CA ILE A 44 4.38 2.65 1.50
C ILE A 44 3.90 4.04 1.08
N TYR A 45 3.14 4.12 -0.01
CA TYR A 45 2.60 5.37 -0.55
C TYR A 45 1.08 5.35 -0.53
N TYR A 46 0.42 6.24 0.21
CA TYR A 46 -1.04 6.28 0.18
C TYR A 46 -1.58 6.90 -1.12
N LEU A 47 -2.71 6.38 -1.59
CA LEU A 47 -3.43 6.91 -2.76
C LEU A 47 -4.10 8.26 -2.41
N ASP A 48 -3.65 9.35 -3.04
CA ASP A 48 -4.14 10.71 -2.85
C ASP A 48 -5.00 11.17 -4.04
N TYR A 49 -6.31 11.08 -3.88
CA TYR A 49 -7.30 11.54 -4.86
C TYR A 49 -7.55 13.07 -4.81
N GLY A 50 -6.70 13.84 -4.14
CA GLY A 50 -6.67 15.31 -4.21
C GLY A 50 -7.62 16.06 -3.27
N GLY A 51 -8.25 15.37 -2.32
CA GLY A 51 -9.13 15.98 -1.30
C GLY A 51 -8.36 16.61 -0.13
N SER A 52 -8.85 17.74 0.37
CA SER A 52 -8.19 18.54 1.43
C SER A 52 -8.12 17.87 2.81
N ALA A 53 -8.83 16.75 3.02
CA ALA A 53 -8.86 16.02 4.29
C ALA A 53 -7.65 15.09 4.51
N TYR A 54 -6.87 14.81 3.46
CA TYR A 54 -5.86 13.75 3.49
C TYR A 54 -4.47 14.30 3.78
N ARG A 55 -4.17 14.49 5.07
CA ARG A 55 -2.83 14.74 5.60
C ARG A 55 -2.44 13.62 6.56
N PHE A 56 -1.63 12.69 6.07
CA PHE A 56 -1.06 11.63 6.88
C PHE A 56 0.24 12.10 7.53
N ASP A 57 0.30 11.98 8.85
CA ASP A 57 1.55 12.14 9.60
C ASP A 57 2.28 10.78 9.62
N PRO A 58 3.50 10.65 9.07
CA PRO A 58 4.25 9.39 9.08
C PRO A 58 4.63 8.92 10.49
N ALA A 59 4.65 9.80 11.50
CA ALA A 59 4.80 9.39 12.90
C ALA A 59 3.57 8.63 13.43
N VAL A 60 2.38 8.90 12.88
CA VAL A 60 1.11 8.25 13.26
C VAL A 60 0.84 7.03 12.38
N TYR A 61 0.93 7.16 11.06
CA TYR A 61 0.55 6.14 10.09
C TYR A 61 1.77 5.47 9.42
N PRO A 62 1.69 4.17 9.05
CA PRO A 62 2.73 3.47 8.30
C PRO A 62 2.71 3.86 6.81
N VAL A 63 3.15 5.09 6.52
CA VAL A 63 3.32 5.63 5.17
C VAL A 63 4.63 6.41 5.07
N ASP A 64 5.40 6.12 4.03
CA ASP A 64 6.65 6.82 3.69
C ASP A 64 6.40 7.96 2.70
N GLY A 65 5.28 7.92 1.97
CA GLY A 65 4.91 8.92 0.98
C GLY A 65 3.42 8.96 0.63
N GLY A 66 3.08 9.83 -0.31
CA GLY A 66 1.77 9.89 -0.96
C GLY A 66 1.90 9.91 -2.47
N ILE A 67 1.02 9.22 -3.20
CA ILE A 67 0.94 9.28 -4.66
C ILE A 67 -0.34 10.02 -5.08
N ARG A 68 -0.19 11.17 -5.75
CA ARG A 68 -1.35 11.94 -6.21
C ARG A 68 -1.74 11.65 -7.65
N PHE A 69 -3.03 11.44 -7.85
CA PHE A 69 -3.66 11.39 -9.16
C PHE A 69 -3.82 12.82 -9.70
N PHE A 70 -3.35 13.07 -10.91
CA PHE A 70 -3.54 14.33 -11.63
C PHE A 70 -4.12 14.04 -13.01
N GLY A 71 -5.23 14.70 -13.33
CA GLY A 71 -5.68 14.82 -14.71
C GLY A 71 -4.70 15.66 -15.54
N TRP A 72 -4.36 15.21 -16.74
CA TRP A 72 -3.54 15.99 -17.68
C TRP A 72 -4.12 17.41 -17.90
N SER A 73 -5.45 17.54 -17.92
CA SER A 73 -6.18 18.81 -17.99
C SER A 73 -5.97 19.75 -16.78
N GLU A 74 -5.63 19.22 -15.61
CA GLU A 74 -5.34 20.03 -14.42
C GLU A 74 -3.96 20.69 -14.49
N LEU A 75 -2.99 19.96 -15.05
CA LEU A 75 -1.58 20.36 -15.15
C LEU A 75 -1.27 21.08 -16.47
N ASN A 76 -2.09 20.93 -17.51
CA ASN A 76 -1.87 21.51 -18.83
C ASN A 76 -3.17 22.14 -19.37
N THR A 77 -3.39 23.41 -19.03
CA THR A 77 -4.66 24.12 -19.26
C THR A 77 -4.85 24.59 -20.71
N ALA A 78 -3.77 24.91 -21.41
CA ALA A 78 -3.75 25.25 -22.83
C ALA A 78 -2.43 24.78 -23.48
N SER A 79 -2.35 24.77 -24.82
CA SER A 79 -1.12 24.38 -25.52
C SER A 79 0.07 25.26 -25.07
N GLY A 80 1.12 24.64 -24.54
CA GLY A 80 2.28 25.33 -23.96
C GLY A 80 2.06 26.00 -22.59
N ALA A 81 0.85 25.96 -22.03
CA ALA A 81 0.52 26.53 -20.73
C ALA A 81 0.32 25.43 -19.67
N TYR A 82 1.07 25.52 -18.57
CA TYR A 82 1.13 24.49 -17.54
C TYR A 82 0.87 25.07 -16.15
N ASN A 83 0.07 24.38 -15.36
CA ASN A 83 -0.30 24.75 -14.00
C ASN A 83 0.69 24.14 -12.99
N TRP A 84 1.97 24.48 -13.16
CA TRP A 84 3.01 23.98 -12.25
C TRP A 84 2.80 24.33 -10.77
N PRO A 85 2.29 25.53 -10.38
CA PRO A 85 2.00 25.82 -8.98
C PRO A 85 1.11 24.78 -8.30
N ARG A 86 0.02 24.31 -8.94
CA ARG A 86 -0.86 23.24 -8.40
C ARG A 86 -0.10 21.96 -8.03
N PHE A 87 1.00 21.65 -8.73
CA PHE A 87 1.83 20.49 -8.45
C PHE A 87 2.97 20.83 -7.48
N ASP A 88 3.64 21.97 -7.64
CA ASP A 88 4.72 22.43 -6.76
C ASP A 88 4.24 22.66 -5.31
N ASP A 89 3.05 23.24 -5.14
CA ASP A 89 2.41 23.47 -3.84
C ASP A 89 2.13 22.14 -3.13
N TRP A 90 1.70 21.12 -3.86
CA TRP A 90 1.46 19.77 -3.33
C TRP A 90 2.78 19.05 -2.99
N LEU A 91 3.81 19.16 -3.83
CA LEU A 91 5.15 18.65 -3.53
C LEU A 91 5.70 19.27 -2.24
N ALA A 92 5.54 20.59 -2.08
CA ALA A 92 5.94 21.32 -0.88
C ALA A 92 5.12 20.91 0.36
N GLU A 93 3.79 20.75 0.22
CA GLU A 93 2.91 20.28 1.30
C GLU A 93 3.31 18.89 1.81
N ARG A 94 3.55 17.93 0.92
CA ARG A 94 3.95 16.57 1.31
C ARG A 94 5.36 16.54 1.91
N LYS A 95 6.30 17.29 1.33
CA LYS A 95 7.65 17.46 1.88
C LYS A 95 7.65 18.08 3.28
N ALA A 96 6.76 19.03 3.56
CA ALA A 96 6.61 19.63 4.89
C ALA A 96 6.06 18.65 5.95
N LEU A 97 5.40 17.57 5.51
CA LEU A 97 4.99 16.44 6.36
C LEU A 97 6.06 15.33 6.42
N GLY A 98 7.26 15.56 5.85
CA GLY A 98 8.36 14.58 5.77
C GLY A 98 8.23 13.53 4.66
N LEU A 99 7.06 13.45 4.02
CA LEU A 99 6.67 12.41 3.06
C LEU A 99 7.46 12.46 1.74
N GLY A 100 7.74 11.30 1.16
CA GLY A 100 8.07 11.16 -0.25
C GLY A 100 6.84 11.40 -1.14
N THR A 101 7.07 11.69 -2.43
CA THR A 101 5.98 11.98 -3.37
C THR A 101 6.07 11.16 -4.66
N GLY A 102 4.96 10.56 -5.06
CA GLY A 102 4.76 10.01 -6.40
C GLY A 102 3.63 10.75 -7.11
N ILE A 103 3.56 10.66 -8.44
CA ILE A 103 2.37 11.08 -9.20
C ILE A 103 1.86 9.98 -10.10
N MET A 104 0.57 10.03 -10.39
CA MET A 104 -0.10 9.25 -11.42
C MET A 104 -0.80 10.20 -12.38
N ILE A 105 -0.45 10.13 -13.66
CA ILE A 105 -1.13 10.91 -14.70
C ILE A 105 -2.31 10.09 -15.24
N THR A 106 -3.54 10.56 -15.05
CA THR A 106 -4.68 10.10 -15.87
C THR A 106 -4.82 11.02 -17.07
N THR A 107 -5.09 10.43 -18.24
CA THR A 107 -5.37 11.18 -19.47
C THR A 107 -6.86 11.11 -19.86
N TYR A 108 -7.60 10.16 -19.29
CA TYR A 108 -8.99 9.84 -19.62
C TYR A 108 -9.60 9.04 -18.46
N ASP A 109 -10.82 9.38 -18.03
CA ASP A 109 -11.41 8.89 -16.77
C ASP A 109 -12.52 7.85 -16.98
N GLY A 110 -12.74 7.44 -18.23
CA GLY A 110 -13.64 6.34 -18.57
C GLY A 110 -15.12 6.65 -18.35
N SER A 111 -15.99 5.75 -18.83
CA SER A 111 -17.43 5.93 -18.71
C SER A 111 -17.94 5.98 -17.26
N GLY A 112 -17.24 5.32 -16.33
CA GLY A 112 -17.63 5.23 -14.92
C GLY A 112 -17.22 6.40 -14.04
N SER A 113 -16.20 7.19 -14.42
CA SER A 113 -15.71 8.33 -13.61
C SER A 113 -15.76 9.67 -14.36
N GLY A 114 -16.75 9.82 -15.25
CA GLY A 114 -17.01 11.07 -15.96
C GLY A 114 -16.03 11.35 -17.09
N ASP A 115 -15.89 10.38 -17.99
CA ASP A 115 -15.59 10.60 -19.41
C ASP A 115 -14.19 11.22 -19.64
N ILE A 116 -14.07 12.27 -20.44
CA ILE A 116 -12.79 12.80 -20.92
C ILE A 116 -12.32 14.03 -20.11
N ARG A 117 -12.76 14.14 -18.85
CA ARG A 117 -12.46 15.29 -17.95
C ARG A 117 -10.95 15.51 -17.77
N SER A 118 -10.15 14.46 -17.74
CA SER A 118 -8.68 14.51 -17.65
C SER A 118 -7.95 14.89 -18.95
N THR A 119 -8.57 14.90 -20.13
CA THR A 119 -7.93 15.44 -21.33
C THR A 119 -8.12 16.98 -21.42
N PRO A 120 -7.09 17.77 -21.77
CA PRO A 120 -7.25 19.23 -21.95
C PRO A 120 -8.22 19.61 -23.08
N ASN A 121 -9.02 20.66 -22.88
CA ASN A 121 -10.00 21.14 -23.88
C ASN A 121 -9.38 21.54 -25.22
N PHE A 122 -8.09 21.94 -25.26
CA PHE A 122 -7.40 22.23 -26.53
C PHE A 122 -7.06 20.96 -27.33
N VAL A 123 -6.83 19.83 -26.65
CA VAL A 123 -6.58 18.53 -27.27
C VAL A 123 -7.90 17.96 -27.79
N ILE A 124 -8.97 18.00 -27.00
CA ILE A 124 -10.31 17.53 -27.41
C ILE A 124 -10.82 18.28 -28.65
N LYS A 125 -10.51 19.58 -28.78
CA LYS A 125 -10.79 20.39 -29.99
C LYS A 125 -9.91 20.09 -31.19
N THR A 126 -8.77 19.45 -31.01
CA THR A 126 -7.84 19.19 -32.13
C THR A 126 -8.44 18.11 -33.03
N PRO A 127 -8.59 18.36 -34.36
CA PRO A 127 -9.13 17.36 -35.28
C PRO A 127 -8.40 16.02 -35.19
N ASP A 128 -9.16 14.94 -35.19
CA ASP A 128 -8.69 13.54 -35.08
C ASP A 128 -7.97 13.18 -33.76
N ALA A 129 -8.04 14.00 -32.70
CA ALA A 129 -7.48 13.66 -31.39
C ALA A 129 -8.41 12.77 -30.52
N VAL A 130 -9.72 12.80 -30.78
CA VAL A 130 -10.74 12.07 -30.01
C VAL A 130 -11.81 11.49 -30.93
N LEU A 131 -12.54 10.49 -30.43
CA LEU A 131 -13.63 9.80 -31.10
C LEU A 131 -14.94 10.03 -30.35
N PRO A 132 -16.06 10.39 -31.02
CA PRO A 132 -17.37 10.39 -30.40
C PRO A 132 -17.82 8.94 -30.15
N ALA A 133 -18.06 8.57 -28.90
CA ALA A 133 -18.46 7.20 -28.56
C ALA A 133 -19.86 6.87 -29.08
N THR A 134 -20.08 5.60 -29.44
CA THR A 134 -21.36 5.09 -29.93
C THR A 134 -21.87 3.92 -29.10
N ALA A 135 -23.15 4.00 -28.76
CA ALA A 135 -23.89 2.93 -28.11
C ALA A 135 -24.29 1.88 -29.16
N LYS A 136 -24.28 0.61 -28.73
CA LYS A 136 -24.61 -0.55 -29.56
C LYS A 136 -25.81 -1.28 -28.96
N GLU A 137 -26.88 -1.42 -29.73
CA GLU A 137 -28.00 -2.26 -29.31
C GLU A 137 -27.61 -3.75 -29.34
N CYS A 138 -27.72 -4.43 -28.19
CA CYS A 138 -27.59 -5.88 -28.08
C CYS A 138 -28.69 -6.44 -27.17
N THR A 139 -29.69 -7.09 -27.76
CA THR A 139 -30.83 -7.73 -27.09
C THR A 139 -30.77 -9.27 -27.08
N ASN A 140 -29.59 -9.82 -27.43
CA ASN A 140 -29.27 -11.26 -27.48
C ASN A 140 -30.01 -12.05 -28.59
N ALA A 141 -29.53 -13.19 -29.10
CA ALA A 141 -28.25 -13.88 -28.93
C ALA A 141 -27.71 -14.30 -30.32
N ALA A 142 -26.42 -14.65 -30.43
CA ALA A 142 -25.70 -14.95 -31.67
C ALA A 142 -25.62 -13.76 -32.67
N CYS A 143 -24.82 -12.74 -32.32
CA CYS A 143 -24.51 -11.62 -33.20
C CYS A 143 -23.61 -12.03 -34.38
N THR A 144 -24.19 -12.28 -35.56
CA THR A 144 -23.46 -12.48 -36.83
C THR A 144 -23.66 -11.34 -37.85
N THR A 145 -24.49 -10.35 -37.53
CA THR A 145 -24.66 -9.09 -38.28
C THR A 145 -24.96 -7.94 -37.31
N PHE A 146 -24.39 -6.76 -37.57
CA PHE A 146 -24.48 -5.60 -36.67
C PHE A 146 -25.56 -4.60 -37.12
N GLY A 147 -26.23 -3.97 -36.15
CA GLY A 147 -27.24 -2.92 -36.37
C GLY A 147 -26.66 -1.50 -36.40
N PRO A 148 -27.51 -0.46 -36.44
CA PRO A 148 -27.08 0.94 -36.42
C PRO A 148 -26.48 1.34 -35.06
N GLU A 149 -25.49 2.25 -35.10
CA GLU A 149 -24.84 2.82 -33.92
C GLU A 149 -25.49 4.16 -33.51
N TYR A 150 -25.70 4.38 -32.21
CA TYR A 150 -26.37 5.59 -31.68
C TYR A 150 -25.41 6.45 -30.82
N PRO A 151 -25.68 7.76 -30.64
CA PRO A 151 -24.94 8.61 -29.70
C PRO A 151 -24.95 8.10 -28.25
N HIS A 152 -23.77 7.82 -27.67
CA HIS A 152 -23.64 7.52 -26.24
C HIS A 152 -23.43 8.80 -25.38
N TYR A 153 -23.91 8.76 -24.14
CA TYR A 153 -23.75 9.82 -23.14
C TYR A 153 -23.39 9.22 -21.78
N VAL A 154 -22.51 9.89 -21.03
CA VAL A 154 -22.17 9.53 -19.65
C VAL A 154 -22.91 10.47 -18.70
N ASN A 155 -23.64 9.91 -17.73
CA ASN A 155 -24.16 10.69 -16.60
C ASN A 155 -23.01 11.02 -15.64
N TYR A 156 -22.59 12.29 -15.59
CA TYR A 156 -21.46 12.75 -14.76
C TYR A 156 -21.72 12.61 -13.26
N TRP A 157 -22.99 12.44 -12.84
CA TRP A 157 -23.39 12.21 -11.45
C TRP A 157 -23.64 10.73 -11.11
N LYS A 158 -23.33 9.79 -12.03
CA LYS A 158 -23.45 8.33 -11.79
C LYS A 158 -22.25 7.83 -10.97
N ALA A 159 -22.29 7.99 -9.65
CA ALA A 159 -21.40 7.26 -8.77
C ALA A 159 -21.60 5.74 -8.95
N ALA A 160 -20.54 4.93 -8.81
CA ALA A 160 -20.43 3.60 -9.44
C ALA A 160 -21.50 2.53 -9.10
N ARG A 161 -22.46 2.77 -8.20
CA ARG A 161 -23.68 1.95 -8.02
C ARG A 161 -24.95 2.76 -7.72
N TYR A 162 -24.92 4.08 -7.83
CA TYR A 162 -25.96 4.96 -7.30
C TYR A 162 -26.34 6.02 -8.33
N ASN A 163 -27.64 6.11 -8.64
CA ASN A 163 -28.21 7.26 -9.34
C ASN A 163 -28.20 8.47 -8.40
N ALA A 164 -28.04 9.69 -8.92
CA ALA A 164 -28.09 10.93 -8.14
C ALA A 164 -29.51 11.37 -7.73
N GLY A 165 -30.41 10.41 -7.55
CA GLY A 165 -31.67 10.59 -6.83
C GLY A 165 -31.44 10.65 -5.31
N PHE A 166 -32.51 10.91 -4.56
CA PHE A 166 -32.38 11.30 -3.15
C PHE A 166 -32.30 10.12 -2.15
N ASP A 167 -32.12 8.87 -2.61
CA ASP A 167 -32.39 7.70 -1.77
C ASP A 167 -31.20 7.14 -0.97
N TYR A 168 -29.95 7.40 -1.37
CA TYR A 168 -28.75 6.80 -0.74
C TYR A 168 -27.55 7.77 -0.68
N SER A 169 -26.73 7.62 0.38
CA SER A 169 -25.69 8.57 0.83
C SER A 169 -26.27 9.86 1.46
N PRO A 170 -25.60 10.52 2.44
CA PRO A 170 -26.11 11.75 3.02
C PRO A 170 -26.12 12.87 1.97
N HIS A 171 -27.30 13.40 1.69
CA HIS A 171 -27.56 14.27 0.53
C HIS A 171 -26.78 15.58 0.61
N ASP A 172 -26.50 16.02 1.84
CA ASP A 172 -25.77 17.21 2.29
C ASP A 172 -24.38 17.41 1.63
N TYR A 173 -23.76 16.36 1.10
CA TYR A 173 -22.42 16.44 0.49
C TYR A 173 -22.43 16.74 -1.02
N VAL A 174 -23.59 16.66 -1.69
CA VAL A 174 -23.69 16.68 -3.16
C VAL A 174 -24.71 17.71 -3.65
N TRP A 175 -25.85 17.81 -2.96
CA TRP A 175 -26.91 18.75 -3.27
C TRP A 175 -26.98 19.86 -2.21
N ASN A 176 -26.90 21.10 -2.66
CA ASN A 176 -27.03 22.29 -1.84
C ASN A 176 -28.46 22.83 -1.92
N LEU A 177 -29.04 23.18 -0.78
CA LEU A 177 -30.44 23.58 -0.63
C LEU A 177 -30.52 25.04 -0.18
N THR A 178 -31.45 25.82 -0.75
CA THR A 178 -31.65 27.25 -0.40
C THR A 178 -33.11 27.64 -0.48
N GLY A 179 -33.52 28.65 0.31
CA GLY A 179 -34.93 28.90 0.59
C GLY A 179 -35.50 27.80 1.49
N ASN A 180 -36.74 27.39 1.22
CA ASN A 180 -37.43 26.29 1.88
C ASN A 180 -37.24 24.93 1.16
N THR A 181 -36.25 24.81 0.26
CA THR A 181 -35.90 23.52 -0.37
C THR A 181 -35.53 22.49 0.70
N ALA A 182 -36.20 21.32 0.67
CA ALA A 182 -35.95 20.24 1.62
C ALA A 182 -35.93 18.88 0.91
N VAL A 183 -35.00 17.99 1.28
CA VAL A 183 -35.08 16.57 0.90
C VAL A 183 -36.01 15.87 1.90
N ILE A 184 -37.12 15.32 1.42
CA ILE A 184 -38.19 14.80 2.28
C ILE A 184 -38.42 13.29 2.11
N PRO A 185 -38.55 12.53 3.23
CA PRO A 185 -38.83 11.10 3.20
C PRO A 185 -40.30 10.81 2.89
N ASN A 186 -40.55 9.71 2.18
CA ASN A 186 -41.87 9.26 1.70
C ASN A 186 -42.59 10.33 0.85
N PRO A 187 -42.01 10.76 -0.30
CA PRO A 187 -42.71 11.62 -1.25
C PRO A 187 -43.95 10.90 -1.84
N PRO A 188 -44.81 11.61 -2.60
CA PRO A 188 -45.87 10.98 -3.40
C PRO A 188 -45.30 9.80 -4.19
N ALA A 189 -45.98 8.65 -4.13
CA ALA A 189 -45.40 7.39 -4.61
C ALA A 189 -45.07 7.43 -6.11
N ASP A 190 -43.82 7.12 -6.46
CA ASP A 190 -43.38 7.00 -7.85
C ASP A 190 -43.49 5.53 -8.31
N PRO A 191 -44.38 5.21 -9.28
CA PRO A 191 -44.55 3.84 -9.75
C PRO A 191 -43.42 3.33 -10.66
N ASP A 192 -42.57 4.21 -11.21
CA ASP A 192 -41.45 3.80 -12.07
C ASP A 192 -40.08 3.89 -11.37
N SER A 193 -40.01 4.48 -10.16
CA SER A 193 -38.76 4.54 -9.39
C SER A 193 -38.50 3.24 -8.65
N ILE A 194 -37.33 2.64 -8.91
CA ILE A 194 -36.85 1.45 -8.21
C ILE A 194 -36.26 1.74 -6.81
N ALA A 195 -36.34 3.00 -6.33
CA ALA A 195 -35.65 3.43 -5.11
C ALA A 195 -36.45 4.39 -4.19
N SER A 196 -37.53 5.03 -4.65
CA SER A 196 -38.15 6.24 -4.08
C SER A 196 -38.54 6.20 -2.59
N GLY A 197 -37.56 6.39 -1.73
CA GLY A 197 -37.72 6.73 -0.32
C GLY A 197 -37.73 8.24 -0.09
N TYR A 198 -37.15 9.03 -1.00
CA TYR A 198 -36.95 10.48 -0.84
C TYR A 198 -37.13 11.25 -2.15
N ALA A 199 -37.38 12.56 -2.05
CA ALA A 199 -37.28 13.51 -3.17
C ALA A 199 -36.96 14.92 -2.64
N ALA A 200 -36.48 15.81 -3.51
CA ALA A 200 -36.37 17.24 -3.19
C ALA A 200 -37.71 17.95 -3.40
N GLN A 201 -38.21 18.58 -2.34
CA GLN A 201 -39.34 19.51 -2.38
C GLN A 201 -38.86 20.93 -2.68
N LEU A 202 -39.55 21.64 -3.57
CA LEU A 202 -39.40 23.08 -3.81
C LEU A 202 -40.78 23.76 -3.82
N GLY A 203 -40.89 24.93 -3.19
CA GLY A 203 -42.15 25.67 -3.07
C GLY A 203 -43.13 25.07 -2.05
N GLY A 204 -44.30 25.73 -1.95
CA GLY A 204 -45.43 25.29 -1.11
C GLY A 204 -45.41 25.76 0.35
N ALA A 205 -44.31 26.35 0.84
CA ALA A 205 -44.18 26.84 2.21
C ALA A 205 -44.42 28.37 2.34
N ASP A 206 -43.90 29.15 1.40
CA ASP A 206 -44.09 30.61 1.29
C ASP A 206 -43.91 31.09 -0.17
N SER A 207 -43.60 32.38 -0.35
CA SER A 207 -43.34 33.02 -1.65
C SER A 207 -41.86 33.17 -2.00
N ALA A 208 -40.98 32.39 -1.35
CA ALA A 208 -39.55 32.45 -1.63
C ALA A 208 -39.19 31.88 -3.00
N THR A 209 -37.97 32.19 -3.43
CA THR A 209 -37.33 31.54 -4.58
C THR A 209 -36.45 30.41 -4.05
N ASP A 210 -37.00 29.20 -4.00
CA ASP A 210 -36.31 28.01 -3.53
C ASP A 210 -35.35 27.49 -4.61
N THR A 211 -34.13 27.08 -4.25
CA THR A 211 -33.17 26.51 -5.20
C THR A 211 -32.44 25.28 -4.63
N LEU A 212 -32.53 24.19 -5.37
CA LEU A 212 -31.72 22.97 -5.30
C LEU A 212 -30.58 23.08 -6.32
N TRP A 213 -29.31 22.87 -5.94
CA TRP A 213 -28.21 22.88 -6.92
C TRP A 213 -27.07 21.90 -6.60
N HIS A 214 -26.43 21.39 -7.66
CA HIS A 214 -25.34 20.42 -7.58
C HIS A 214 -23.97 21.11 -7.56
N ASN A 215 -22.94 20.47 -6.98
CA ASN A 215 -21.55 20.90 -7.08
C ASN A 215 -21.07 21.12 -8.54
N ASP A 216 -20.09 22.01 -8.74
CA ASP A 216 -19.66 22.49 -10.07
C ASP A 216 -18.95 21.41 -10.91
N GLU A 217 -19.46 21.13 -12.11
CA GLU A 217 -18.99 20.05 -13.00
C GLU A 217 -18.26 20.57 -14.24
N ARG A 218 -17.05 20.08 -14.50
CA ARG A 218 -16.24 20.44 -15.68
C ARG A 218 -16.77 19.76 -16.93
N ILE A 219 -17.52 20.50 -17.75
CA ILE A 219 -17.94 20.03 -19.07
C ILE A 219 -16.75 20.12 -20.04
N PRO A 220 -16.38 19.02 -20.73
CA PRO A 220 -15.33 19.03 -21.74
C PRO A 220 -15.73 19.87 -22.96
N ALA A 221 -14.73 20.27 -23.74
CA ALA A 221 -14.97 20.75 -25.09
C ALA A 221 -15.54 19.62 -25.98
N MET A 222 -16.11 20.00 -27.13
CA MET A 222 -16.56 19.05 -28.15
C MET A 222 -15.70 19.20 -29.42
N PRO A 223 -15.29 18.09 -30.07
CA PRO A 223 -14.57 18.15 -31.34
C PRO A 223 -15.45 18.71 -32.46
N ALA A 224 -14.81 19.33 -33.46
CA ALA A 224 -15.50 19.86 -34.62
C ALA A 224 -16.26 18.76 -35.38
N GLY A 225 -17.51 19.03 -35.76
CA GLY A 225 -18.39 18.10 -36.48
C GLY A 225 -19.48 17.44 -35.61
N ILE A 226 -19.40 17.54 -34.28
CA ILE A 226 -20.54 17.24 -33.40
C ILE A 226 -21.52 18.42 -33.43
N SER A 227 -22.82 18.13 -33.45
CA SER A 227 -23.89 19.14 -33.37
C SER A 227 -23.81 19.94 -32.06
N PRO A 228 -23.96 21.28 -32.06
CA PRO A 228 -24.02 22.08 -30.83
C PRO A 228 -25.27 21.88 -29.98
N THR A 229 -26.32 21.24 -30.52
CA THR A 229 -27.42 20.63 -29.76
C THR A 229 -27.15 19.12 -29.67
N GLN A 230 -27.60 18.47 -28.60
CA GLN A 230 -27.23 17.08 -28.26
C GLN A 230 -25.76 16.89 -27.79
N THR A 231 -25.15 17.87 -27.11
CA THR A 231 -23.85 17.67 -26.42
C THR A 231 -23.99 17.45 -24.91
N VAL A 232 -24.93 18.15 -24.26
CA VAL A 232 -25.24 18.01 -22.83
C VAL A 232 -26.75 18.13 -22.60
N TYR A 233 -27.33 17.17 -21.89
CA TYR A 233 -28.71 17.27 -21.41
C TYR A 233 -28.87 16.82 -19.95
N VAL A 234 -29.72 17.54 -19.23
CA VAL A 234 -30.15 17.15 -17.88
C VAL A 234 -31.44 16.32 -18.01
N THR A 235 -31.60 15.26 -17.23
CA THR A 235 -32.93 14.67 -16.99
C THR A 235 -33.35 14.90 -15.54
N ALA A 236 -34.65 14.92 -15.30
CA ALA A 236 -35.22 14.82 -13.96
C ALA A 236 -36.60 14.14 -14.04
N ARG A 237 -37.02 13.50 -12.96
CA ARG A 237 -38.43 13.19 -12.72
C ARG A 237 -39.03 14.33 -11.90
N VAL A 238 -40.23 14.76 -12.28
CA VAL A 238 -40.97 15.86 -11.64
C VAL A 238 -42.38 15.40 -11.28
N HIS A 239 -42.90 15.86 -10.15
CA HIS A 239 -44.28 15.68 -9.71
C HIS A 239 -44.80 17.00 -9.08
N ILE A 240 -46.03 17.38 -9.41
CA ILE A 240 -46.72 18.56 -8.86
C ILE A 240 -47.80 18.08 -7.89
N ALA A 241 -47.71 18.46 -6.61
CA ALA A 241 -48.61 17.95 -5.56
C ALA A 241 -49.93 18.73 -5.41
N THR A 242 -50.59 19.00 -6.54
CA THR A 242 -51.95 19.55 -6.60
C THR A 242 -52.62 19.18 -7.93
N THR A 243 -53.96 19.10 -7.93
CA THR A 243 -54.75 19.00 -9.16
C THR A 243 -54.91 20.34 -9.89
N ASP A 244 -54.80 21.45 -9.16
CA ASP A 244 -55.07 22.82 -9.63
C ASP A 244 -53.89 23.73 -9.22
N PRO A 245 -52.75 23.66 -9.95
CA PRO A 245 -51.58 24.49 -9.69
C PRO A 245 -51.73 25.90 -10.29
N ASN A 246 -51.00 26.87 -9.72
CA ASN A 246 -51.11 28.26 -10.13
C ASN A 246 -50.44 28.49 -11.50
N PRO A 247 -51.12 29.11 -12.49
CA PRO A 247 -50.57 29.34 -13.82
C PRO A 247 -49.47 30.41 -13.90
N ASN A 248 -49.05 30.98 -12.77
CA ASN A 248 -47.91 31.90 -12.67
C ASN A 248 -46.69 31.23 -12.00
N ASP A 249 -46.82 29.99 -11.53
CA ASP A 249 -45.75 29.27 -10.84
C ASP A 249 -44.86 28.54 -11.84
N HIS A 250 -43.55 28.60 -11.60
CA HIS A 250 -42.54 28.19 -12.58
C HIS A 250 -41.42 27.38 -11.92
N LEU A 251 -41.00 26.31 -12.58
CA LEU A 251 -39.77 25.58 -12.25
C LEU A 251 -38.73 25.88 -13.32
N TYR A 252 -37.54 26.33 -12.92
CA TYR A 252 -36.44 26.64 -13.83
C TYR A 252 -35.35 25.58 -13.72
N VAL A 253 -34.82 25.14 -14.86
CA VAL A 253 -33.56 24.37 -14.93
C VAL A 253 -32.49 25.31 -15.43
N GLU A 254 -31.55 25.68 -14.57
CA GLU A 254 -30.63 26.79 -14.78
C GLU A 254 -29.17 26.33 -14.76
N ILE A 255 -28.35 26.98 -15.59
CA ILE A 255 -26.92 26.71 -15.72
C ILE A 255 -26.16 27.95 -15.22
N TRP A 256 -25.27 27.73 -14.26
CA TRP A 256 -24.49 28.78 -13.58
C TRP A 256 -22.99 28.50 -13.74
N ASP A 257 -22.14 29.53 -13.65
CA ASP A 257 -20.68 29.37 -13.56
C ASP A 257 -20.19 29.30 -12.10
N THR A 258 -18.91 28.96 -11.93
CA THR A 258 -18.22 28.86 -10.63
C THR A 258 -18.11 30.20 -9.87
N SER A 259 -18.43 31.32 -10.51
CA SER A 259 -18.51 32.65 -9.91
C SER A 259 -19.94 33.04 -9.50
N ASN A 260 -20.89 32.10 -9.61
CA ASN A 260 -22.33 32.27 -9.38
C ASN A 260 -23.01 33.25 -10.36
N ASN A 261 -22.51 33.38 -11.61
CA ASN A 261 -23.28 34.03 -12.66
C ASN A 261 -24.18 33.02 -13.37
N LYS A 262 -25.46 33.37 -13.60
CA LYS A 262 -26.35 32.56 -14.43
C LYS A 262 -25.95 32.69 -15.90
N LEU A 263 -25.53 31.58 -16.51
CA LEU A 263 -25.18 31.47 -17.93
C LEU A 263 -26.41 31.28 -18.82
N GLY A 264 -27.46 30.66 -18.29
CA GLY A 264 -28.70 30.41 -19.00
C GLY A 264 -29.66 29.52 -18.21
N GLY A 265 -30.68 29.02 -18.90
CA GLY A 265 -31.65 28.09 -18.33
C GLY A 265 -32.96 28.01 -19.09
N THR A 266 -33.68 26.91 -18.88
CA THR A 266 -34.98 26.64 -19.48
C THR A 266 -36.07 26.88 -18.43
N GLN A 267 -37.03 27.74 -18.75
CA GLN A 267 -38.24 27.91 -17.93
C GLN A 267 -39.24 26.80 -18.24
N LEU A 268 -39.68 26.09 -17.20
CA LEU A 268 -40.78 25.14 -17.24
C LEU A 268 -41.97 25.81 -16.56
N ASP A 269 -42.80 26.42 -17.40
CA ASP A 269 -44.12 26.87 -16.98
C ASP A 269 -45.04 25.67 -16.66
N ILE A 270 -46.05 25.87 -15.83
CA ILE A 270 -46.96 24.82 -15.36
C ILE A 270 -47.65 24.10 -16.53
N ASN A 271 -47.88 24.80 -17.65
CA ASN A 271 -48.45 24.20 -18.87
C ASN A 271 -47.54 23.11 -19.46
N ASN A 272 -46.22 23.30 -19.43
CA ASN A 272 -45.23 22.31 -19.87
C ASN A 272 -45.13 21.12 -18.88
N LEU A 273 -45.43 21.37 -17.61
CA LEU A 273 -45.39 20.39 -16.53
C LEU A 273 -46.76 19.74 -16.23
N SER A 274 -47.82 20.11 -16.94
CA SER A 274 -49.22 19.73 -16.65
C SER A 274 -49.49 18.22 -16.59
N HIS A 275 -48.68 17.41 -17.28
CA HIS A 275 -48.72 15.95 -17.19
C HIS A 275 -48.21 15.38 -15.86
N ALA A 276 -47.54 16.18 -15.04
CA ALA A 276 -46.99 15.83 -13.73
C ALA A 276 -47.91 16.18 -12.55
N ASN A 277 -49.11 16.73 -12.80
CA ASN A 277 -50.10 17.00 -11.74
C ASN A 277 -50.54 15.67 -11.10
N ASN A 278 -50.23 15.49 -9.81
CA ASN A 278 -50.43 14.27 -9.02
C ASN A 278 -49.88 12.96 -9.64
N THR A 279 -48.93 13.03 -10.59
CA THR A 279 -48.23 11.85 -11.11
C THR A 279 -46.78 12.20 -11.47
N TRP A 280 -45.85 11.25 -11.34
CA TRP A 280 -44.46 11.48 -11.76
C TRP A 280 -44.31 11.45 -13.29
N LYS A 281 -43.45 12.32 -13.83
CA LYS A 281 -43.06 12.35 -15.24
C LYS A 281 -41.57 12.65 -15.40
N SER A 282 -40.91 11.89 -16.28
CA SER A 282 -39.54 12.18 -16.72
C SER A 282 -39.53 13.33 -17.73
N TYR A 283 -38.61 14.27 -17.55
CA TYR A 283 -38.32 15.38 -18.46
C TYR A 283 -36.83 15.38 -18.85
N THR A 284 -36.55 15.86 -20.06
CA THR A 284 -35.19 16.00 -20.61
C THR A 284 -34.98 17.43 -21.10
N PHE A 285 -33.87 18.04 -20.70
CA PHE A 285 -33.54 19.44 -20.96
C PHE A 285 -32.20 19.51 -21.70
N ASP A 286 -32.21 19.84 -22.99
CA ASP A 286 -30.97 20.16 -23.70
C ASP A 286 -30.41 21.49 -23.15
N VAL A 287 -29.18 21.44 -22.63
CA VAL A 287 -28.45 22.59 -22.05
C VAL A 287 -27.12 22.84 -22.76
N SER A 288 -26.90 22.19 -23.91
CA SER A 288 -25.66 22.18 -24.70
C SER A 288 -25.14 23.59 -25.03
N SER A 289 -26.05 24.53 -25.31
CA SER A 289 -25.74 25.93 -25.62
C SER A 289 -25.14 26.71 -24.45
N PHE A 290 -25.45 26.33 -23.22
CA PHE A 290 -24.97 27.00 -22.00
C PHE A 290 -23.72 26.30 -21.42
N ALA A 291 -23.61 24.99 -21.62
CA ALA A 291 -22.56 24.12 -21.08
C ALA A 291 -21.21 24.16 -21.84
N THR A 292 -20.78 25.34 -22.29
CA THR A 292 -19.62 25.45 -23.22
C THR A 292 -18.26 25.56 -22.51
N GLU A 293 -17.47 24.48 -22.59
CA GLU A 293 -16.02 24.38 -22.28
C GLU A 293 -15.56 24.79 -20.87
N ARG A 294 -16.43 24.73 -19.87
CA ARG A 294 -16.16 25.28 -18.52
C ARG A 294 -16.76 24.40 -17.43
N SER A 295 -16.37 24.67 -16.18
CA SER A 295 -17.12 24.17 -15.02
C SER A 295 -18.45 24.91 -14.89
N VAL A 296 -19.55 24.16 -14.82
CA VAL A 296 -20.91 24.68 -14.65
C VAL A 296 -21.65 23.98 -13.54
N ARG A 297 -22.60 24.70 -12.95
CA ARG A 297 -23.54 24.21 -11.95
C ARG A 297 -24.93 24.10 -12.55
N VAL A 298 -25.58 22.97 -12.31
CA VAL A 298 -27.01 22.79 -12.61
C VAL A 298 -27.81 23.13 -11.36
N ALA A 299 -28.85 23.94 -11.53
CA ALA A 299 -29.78 24.33 -10.47
C ALA A 299 -31.23 24.12 -10.91
N PHE A 300 -32.05 23.61 -9.99
CA PHE A 300 -33.51 23.58 -10.07
C PHE A 300 -34.04 24.67 -9.15
N ARG A 301 -34.77 25.63 -9.70
CA ARG A 301 -35.24 26.81 -8.95
C ARG A 301 -36.74 27.01 -9.14
N SER A 302 -37.53 27.05 -8.07
CA SER A 302 -38.94 27.40 -8.17
C SER A 302 -39.15 28.91 -8.01
N VAL A 303 -40.28 29.39 -8.53
CA VAL A 303 -40.90 30.68 -8.19
C VAL A 303 -42.39 30.40 -8.02
N THR A 304 -42.96 30.74 -6.86
CA THR A 304 -44.35 30.44 -6.52
C THR A 304 -45.08 31.65 -5.93
N ASP A 305 -46.35 31.82 -6.30
CA ASP A 305 -47.24 32.85 -5.77
C ASP A 305 -47.47 32.71 -4.26
N ALA A 306 -47.47 33.84 -3.55
CA ALA A 306 -47.71 33.93 -2.11
C ALA A 306 -49.12 33.47 -1.70
N ALA A 307 -50.12 33.58 -2.57
CA ALA A 307 -51.50 33.27 -2.24
C ALA A 307 -51.83 31.77 -2.37
N ASN A 308 -51.26 31.08 -3.37
CA ASN A 308 -51.50 29.66 -3.64
C ASN A 308 -50.22 29.02 -4.22
N PRO A 309 -49.19 28.74 -3.38
CA PRO A 309 -47.90 28.26 -3.87
C PRO A 309 -47.94 26.78 -4.29
N THR A 310 -47.46 26.49 -5.49
CA THR A 310 -47.38 25.14 -6.05
C THR A 310 -46.18 24.37 -5.50
N THR A 311 -46.41 23.21 -4.87
CA THR A 311 -45.33 22.33 -4.42
C THR A 311 -44.83 21.45 -5.56
N PHE A 312 -43.55 21.62 -5.91
CA PHE A 312 -42.82 20.79 -6.86
C PHE A 312 -41.99 19.74 -6.12
N TYR A 313 -41.93 18.54 -6.71
CA TYR A 313 -41.08 17.44 -6.28
C TYR A 313 -40.13 17.10 -7.44
N VAL A 314 -38.84 16.94 -7.14
CA VAL A 314 -37.78 16.62 -8.10
C VAL A 314 -36.98 15.41 -7.59
N ASP A 315 -36.76 14.41 -8.46
CA ASP A 315 -35.95 13.22 -8.20
C ASP A 315 -35.31 12.67 -9.50
N ALA A 316 -34.48 11.62 -9.40
CA ALA A 316 -33.86 10.89 -10.51
C ALA A 316 -33.11 11.82 -11.49
N VAL A 317 -32.40 12.79 -10.93
CA VAL A 317 -31.72 13.84 -11.69
C VAL A 317 -30.41 13.30 -12.29
N THR A 318 -30.13 13.60 -13.56
CA THR A 318 -28.89 13.15 -14.23
C THR A 318 -28.32 14.25 -15.13
N LEU A 319 -26.99 14.32 -15.26
CA LEU A 319 -26.27 15.24 -16.13
C LEU A 319 -25.52 14.46 -17.21
N ASN A 320 -26.11 14.36 -18.40
CA ASN A 320 -25.64 13.49 -19.47
C ASN A 320 -24.80 14.29 -20.45
N VAL A 321 -23.52 13.94 -20.58
CA VAL A 321 -22.58 14.57 -21.50
C VAL A 321 -22.21 13.59 -22.60
N ARG A 322 -22.13 14.07 -23.84
CA ARG A 322 -21.80 13.28 -25.04
C ARG A 322 -20.41 12.65 -24.87
N HIS A 323 -20.37 11.31 -24.78
CA HIS A 323 -19.17 10.57 -24.41
C HIS A 323 -18.08 10.63 -25.50
N LEU A 324 -16.83 10.90 -25.12
CA LEU A 324 -15.67 11.03 -26.01
C LEU A 324 -14.53 10.12 -25.54
N ILE A 325 -13.86 9.47 -26.48
CA ILE A 325 -12.76 8.52 -26.21
C ILE A 325 -11.48 9.04 -26.88
N PRO A 326 -10.30 9.01 -26.23
CA PRO A 326 -9.05 9.39 -26.87
C PRO A 326 -8.71 8.54 -28.11
N LYS A 327 -8.27 9.19 -29.19
CA LYS A 327 -7.67 8.50 -30.34
C LYS A 327 -6.17 8.35 -30.12
N TYR A 328 -5.77 7.51 -29.18
CA TYR A 328 -4.37 7.39 -28.70
C TYR A 328 -3.32 7.25 -29.82
N TRP A 329 -3.61 6.40 -30.81
CA TRP A 329 -2.77 6.14 -31.98
C TRP A 329 -2.81 7.25 -33.04
N GLY A 330 -3.68 8.24 -32.88
CA GLY A 330 -3.76 9.43 -33.71
C GLY A 330 -2.61 10.40 -33.41
N ALA A 331 -1.97 10.91 -34.47
CA ALA A 331 -0.87 11.85 -34.36
C ALA A 331 -1.26 13.17 -33.64
N ALA A 332 -2.54 13.55 -33.69
CA ALA A 332 -3.06 14.73 -32.98
C ALA A 332 -3.00 14.58 -31.45
N TYR A 333 -3.44 13.43 -30.92
CA TYR A 333 -3.44 13.14 -29.49
C TYR A 333 -2.03 12.86 -28.96
N SER A 334 -1.35 11.89 -29.58
CA SER A 334 -0.04 11.38 -29.15
C SER A 334 1.05 12.48 -29.10
N ASN A 335 1.10 13.38 -30.09
CA ASN A 335 2.07 14.48 -30.09
C ASN A 335 1.73 15.56 -29.04
N ALA A 336 0.44 15.83 -28.78
CA ALA A 336 0.04 16.75 -27.72
C ALA A 336 0.43 16.20 -26.34
N TYR A 337 0.19 14.92 -26.10
CA TYR A 337 0.57 14.27 -24.83
C TYR A 337 2.10 14.20 -24.68
N LYS A 338 2.85 13.84 -25.74
CA LYS A 338 4.31 13.90 -25.76
C LYS A 338 4.86 15.30 -25.46
N THR A 339 4.18 16.35 -25.92
CA THR A 339 4.56 17.74 -25.62
C THR A 339 4.41 18.07 -24.12
N PHE A 340 3.35 17.56 -23.46
CA PHE A 340 3.21 17.63 -22.00
C PHE A 340 4.28 16.80 -21.26
N ILE A 341 4.53 15.55 -21.68
CA ILE A 341 5.55 14.67 -21.09
C ILE A 341 6.94 15.33 -21.13
N ASN A 342 7.31 15.93 -22.27
CA ASN A 342 8.56 16.68 -22.42
C ASN A 342 8.66 17.86 -21.44
N ALA A 343 7.58 18.62 -21.23
CA ALA A 343 7.55 19.75 -20.31
C ALA A 343 7.62 19.31 -18.84
N LEU A 344 6.93 18.21 -18.50
CA LEU A 344 6.97 17.58 -17.18
C LEU A 344 8.39 17.10 -16.85
N GLY A 345 9.02 16.35 -17.76
CA GLY A 345 10.40 15.88 -17.59
C GLY A 345 11.40 17.03 -17.51
N ALA A 346 11.28 18.04 -18.38
CA ALA A 346 12.13 19.24 -18.35
C ALA A 346 12.06 20.01 -17.03
N ARG A 347 10.92 19.98 -16.32
CA ARG A 347 10.78 20.61 -14.99
C ARG A 347 11.22 19.71 -13.84
N TYR A 348 10.84 18.43 -13.85
CA TYR A 348 10.92 17.59 -12.64
C TYR A 348 12.00 16.50 -12.65
N LYS A 349 12.70 16.23 -13.76
CA LYS A 349 13.70 15.15 -13.80
C LYS A 349 14.88 15.32 -12.84
N THR A 350 15.17 16.56 -12.41
CA THR A 350 16.18 16.88 -11.39
C THR A 350 15.57 17.20 -10.02
N ASN A 351 14.25 17.38 -9.90
CA ASN A 351 13.58 17.69 -8.63
C ASN A 351 13.64 16.45 -7.72
N THR A 352 14.29 16.55 -6.56
CA THR A 352 14.53 15.43 -5.61
C THR A 352 13.32 15.09 -4.73
N ASP A 353 12.29 15.93 -4.74
CA ASP A 353 11.11 15.74 -3.90
C ASP A 353 10.13 14.78 -4.58
N LEU A 354 10.03 14.86 -5.91
CA LEU A 354 9.40 13.84 -6.75
C LEU A 354 10.26 12.58 -6.83
N GLN A 355 9.71 11.47 -6.36
CA GLN A 355 10.37 10.16 -6.30
C GLN A 355 10.12 9.35 -7.57
N PHE A 356 8.84 9.24 -7.97
CA PHE A 356 8.43 8.43 -9.10
C PHE A 356 7.21 8.98 -9.86
N VAL A 357 7.06 8.53 -11.11
CA VAL A 357 5.93 8.84 -11.98
C VAL A 357 5.29 7.54 -12.48
N ALA A 358 4.08 7.24 -12.02
CA ALA A 358 3.20 6.27 -12.65
C ALA A 358 2.71 6.86 -13.99
N MET A 359 3.21 6.30 -15.08
CA MET A 359 2.99 6.81 -16.43
C MET A 359 1.54 6.56 -16.85
N GLY A 360 0.84 7.62 -17.24
CA GLY A 360 -0.48 7.48 -17.86
C GLY A 360 -0.34 6.94 -19.28
N THR A 361 -0.88 5.76 -19.56
CA THR A 361 -0.96 5.22 -20.93
C THR A 361 -2.39 5.36 -21.49
N GLY A 362 -3.39 4.79 -20.82
CA GLY A 362 -4.80 4.82 -21.22
C GLY A 362 -5.75 5.34 -20.15
N VAL A 363 -6.91 4.66 -20.00
CA VAL A 363 -7.97 5.04 -19.04
C VAL A 363 -7.49 4.89 -17.60
N TYR A 364 -7.84 5.86 -16.74
CA TYR A 364 -7.30 6.05 -15.40
C TYR A 364 -5.76 6.21 -15.34
N GLY A 365 -5.06 6.18 -16.47
CA GLY A 365 -3.61 6.06 -16.58
C GLY A 365 -3.08 4.63 -16.74
N GLU A 366 -3.94 3.61 -16.76
CA GLU A 366 -3.57 2.19 -16.91
C GLU A 366 -3.41 1.75 -18.37
N ASN A 367 -2.84 0.55 -18.59
CA ASN A 367 -2.51 -0.02 -19.91
C ASN A 367 -3.72 -0.58 -20.72
N GLN A 368 -4.88 0.07 -20.64
CA GLN A 368 -6.06 -0.23 -21.48
C GLN A 368 -6.63 1.07 -22.09
N PRO A 369 -7.02 1.10 -23.39
CA PRO A 369 -7.49 2.32 -24.05
C PRO A 369 -8.88 2.75 -23.56
N THR A 370 -9.73 1.78 -23.26
CA THR A 370 -11.14 1.92 -22.92
C THR A 370 -11.46 1.10 -21.68
N GLN A 371 -12.58 1.43 -21.02
CA GLN A 371 -13.07 0.68 -19.88
C GLN A 371 -13.67 -0.66 -20.37
N SER A 372 -13.28 -1.76 -19.73
CA SER A 372 -13.58 -3.13 -20.16
C SER A 372 -14.40 -3.93 -19.13
N ASP A 373 -14.82 -3.29 -18.03
CA ASP A 373 -15.45 -3.94 -16.88
C ASP A 373 -16.91 -4.36 -17.09
N ASN A 374 -17.46 -5.17 -16.17
CA ASN A 374 -18.72 -5.90 -16.32
C ASN A 374 -20.01 -5.04 -16.30
N TYR A 375 -19.97 -3.76 -16.67
CA TYR A 375 -21.18 -2.95 -16.86
C TYR A 375 -21.58 -2.98 -18.34
N PRO A 376 -22.83 -3.32 -18.69
CA PRO A 376 -23.25 -3.41 -20.09
C PRO A 376 -23.15 -2.08 -20.85
N ASP A 377 -23.07 -0.95 -20.14
CA ASP A 377 -22.94 0.40 -20.68
C ASP A 377 -21.47 0.87 -20.86
N SER A 378 -20.45 0.16 -20.33
CA SER A 378 -19.05 0.66 -20.27
C SER A 378 -18.13 0.11 -21.37
N HIS A 379 -18.51 -0.96 -22.06
CA HIS A 379 -17.68 -1.61 -23.08
C HIS A 379 -17.57 -0.77 -24.37
N PHE A 380 -16.49 0.01 -24.51
CA PHE A 380 -16.24 0.85 -25.71
C PHE A 380 -15.12 0.37 -26.64
N ASP A 381 -14.62 -0.85 -26.44
CA ASP A 381 -13.58 -1.47 -27.26
C ASP A 381 -13.98 -1.57 -28.75
N HIS A 382 -15.29 -1.63 -29.07
CA HIS A 382 -15.76 -1.58 -30.45
C HIS A 382 -15.51 -0.22 -31.10
N VAL A 383 -15.65 0.89 -30.37
CA VAL A 383 -15.44 2.24 -30.94
C VAL A 383 -13.99 2.41 -31.38
N VAL A 384 -13.04 2.05 -30.50
CA VAL A 384 -11.61 2.13 -30.83
C VAL A 384 -11.20 1.10 -31.88
N SER A 385 -11.80 -0.11 -31.88
CA SER A 385 -11.58 -1.12 -32.93
C SER A 385 -12.09 -0.66 -34.30
N ASN A 386 -13.31 -0.11 -34.37
CA ASN A 386 -13.94 0.39 -35.60
C ASN A 386 -13.18 1.61 -36.15
N ALA A 387 -12.59 2.43 -35.28
CA ALA A 387 -11.68 3.52 -35.65
C ALA A 387 -10.23 3.07 -35.98
N GLY A 388 -9.94 1.76 -35.95
CA GLY A 388 -8.70 1.17 -36.45
C GLY A 388 -7.64 0.79 -35.40
N LEU A 389 -7.94 0.82 -34.09
CA LEU A 389 -6.97 0.40 -33.06
C LEU A 389 -6.82 -1.13 -33.02
N THR A 390 -5.75 -1.62 -33.63
CA THR A 390 -5.29 -3.02 -33.54
C THR A 390 -4.56 -3.28 -32.22
N GLN A 391 -4.37 -4.56 -31.87
CA GLN A 391 -3.50 -4.96 -30.74
C GLN A 391 -2.09 -4.38 -30.88
N GLN A 392 -1.47 -4.52 -32.05
CA GLN A 392 -0.13 -3.98 -32.29
C GLN A 392 -0.12 -2.45 -32.20
N GLY A 393 -1.14 -1.75 -32.70
CA GLY A 393 -1.25 -0.30 -32.58
C GLY A 393 -1.40 0.19 -31.13
N TRP A 394 -1.94 -0.63 -30.22
CA TRP A 394 -1.94 -0.35 -28.79
C TRP A 394 -0.53 -0.51 -28.20
N ILE A 395 0.13 -1.63 -28.47
CA ILE A 395 1.52 -1.89 -28.04
C ILE A 395 2.47 -0.78 -28.55
N ASP A 396 2.36 -0.39 -29.82
CA ASP A 396 3.18 0.65 -30.44
C ASP A 396 2.97 2.02 -29.78
N TYR A 397 1.73 2.36 -29.41
CA TYR A 397 1.41 3.58 -28.67
C TYR A 397 1.95 3.55 -27.23
N VAL A 398 1.81 2.43 -26.52
CA VAL A 398 2.33 2.25 -25.15
C VAL A 398 3.86 2.35 -25.14
N ASN A 399 4.52 1.76 -26.15
CA ASN A 399 5.96 1.87 -26.35
C ASN A 399 6.38 3.31 -26.70
N PHE A 400 5.59 4.04 -27.52
CA PHE A 400 5.82 5.47 -27.79
C PHE A 400 5.69 6.35 -26.54
N VAL A 401 4.71 6.09 -25.65
CA VAL A 401 4.58 6.79 -24.37
C VAL A 401 5.79 6.48 -23.48
N THR A 402 6.19 5.22 -23.41
CA THR A 402 7.34 4.73 -22.64
C THR A 402 8.65 5.39 -23.09
N ASP A 403 8.96 5.39 -24.40
CA ASP A 403 10.11 6.09 -24.97
C ASP A 403 10.04 7.60 -24.71
N SER A 404 8.84 8.19 -24.70
CA SER A 404 8.67 9.63 -24.47
C SER A 404 8.92 10.03 -23.02
N TYR A 405 8.43 9.28 -22.03
CA TYR A 405 8.75 9.50 -20.62
C TYR A 405 10.23 9.20 -20.34
N ALA A 406 10.76 8.08 -20.84
CA ALA A 406 12.17 7.71 -20.66
C ALA A 406 13.11 8.79 -21.20
N ALA A 407 12.85 9.31 -22.41
CA ALA A 407 13.63 10.41 -22.98
C ALA A 407 13.46 11.72 -22.19
N ALA A 408 12.25 12.07 -21.77
CA ALA A 408 11.98 13.31 -21.05
C ALA A 408 12.64 13.34 -19.65
N PHE A 409 12.72 12.21 -18.95
CA PHE A 409 13.31 12.10 -17.61
C PHE A 409 14.79 11.72 -17.58
N ASN A 410 15.43 11.45 -18.73
CA ASN A 410 16.85 11.16 -18.80
C ASN A 410 17.73 12.42 -18.65
N LEU A 411 18.88 12.31 -17.96
CA LEU A 411 19.95 13.33 -17.93
C LEU A 411 21.04 13.10 -19.00
N VAL A 412 21.42 11.84 -19.26
CA VAL A 412 22.52 11.43 -20.13
C VAL A 412 22.03 10.32 -21.06
N PRO A 413 21.95 10.55 -22.38
CA PRO A 413 21.46 9.54 -23.34
C PRO A 413 22.12 8.17 -23.14
N GLY A 414 21.30 7.15 -22.89
CA GLY A 414 21.73 5.77 -22.58
C GLY A 414 21.79 5.39 -21.09
N GLN A 415 21.71 6.33 -20.14
CA GLN A 415 21.77 6.03 -18.69
C GLN A 415 20.41 5.82 -17.99
N GLY A 416 19.33 5.57 -18.74
CA GLY A 416 17.98 5.42 -18.17
C GLY A 416 17.35 6.73 -17.67
N PRO A 417 16.16 6.68 -17.03
CA PRO A 417 15.49 7.86 -16.49
C PRO A 417 16.05 8.22 -15.10
N ASN A 418 16.29 9.50 -14.84
CA ASN A 418 16.84 9.98 -13.57
C ASN A 418 15.81 10.00 -12.41
N ARG A 419 14.58 9.54 -12.66
CA ARG A 419 13.52 9.30 -11.66
C ARG A 419 12.83 7.99 -12.01
N HIS A 420 12.31 7.30 -11.01
CA HIS A 420 11.63 6.04 -11.24
C HIS A 420 10.35 6.29 -12.06
N LEU A 421 10.30 5.73 -13.27
CA LEU A 421 9.10 5.71 -14.11
C LEU A 421 8.44 4.35 -13.92
N LEU A 422 7.10 4.29 -13.88
CA LEU A 422 6.36 3.04 -13.68
C LEU A 422 5.30 2.84 -14.78
N LEU A 423 5.38 1.73 -15.52
CA LEU A 423 4.34 1.28 -16.45
C LEU A 423 3.24 0.52 -15.71
N GLN A 424 1.99 0.92 -15.90
CA GLN A 424 0.81 0.41 -15.20
C GLN A 424 0.12 -0.71 -15.98
N TYR A 425 0.74 -1.89 -16.02
CA TYR A 425 0.54 -2.91 -17.05
C TYR A 425 -0.58 -3.93 -16.76
N SER A 426 -1.29 -3.82 -15.64
CA SER A 426 -2.19 -4.90 -15.18
C SER A 426 -3.37 -5.18 -16.11
N PRO A 427 -4.21 -4.20 -16.51
CA PRO A 427 -5.18 -4.43 -17.57
C PRO A 427 -4.48 -4.51 -18.94
N VAL A 428 -5.14 -5.17 -19.88
CA VAL A 428 -4.71 -5.33 -21.28
C VAL A 428 -5.91 -5.04 -22.20
N TYR A 429 -5.68 -4.77 -23.48
CA TYR A 429 -6.73 -4.35 -24.42
C TYR A 429 -7.43 -5.52 -25.12
N LYS A 430 -6.69 -6.37 -25.85
CA LYS A 430 -7.26 -7.51 -26.61
C LYS A 430 -6.74 -8.86 -26.16
N SER A 431 -5.53 -8.93 -25.63
CA SER A 431 -4.89 -10.20 -25.27
C SER A 431 -3.83 -10.02 -24.18
N VAL A 432 -3.59 -11.08 -23.41
CA VAL A 432 -2.62 -11.08 -22.31
C VAL A 432 -1.17 -10.99 -22.79
N ASP A 433 -0.85 -11.39 -24.02
CA ASP A 433 0.48 -11.27 -24.64
C ASP A 433 0.87 -9.82 -25.00
N GLU A 434 -0.02 -8.84 -24.78
CA GLU A 434 0.34 -7.43 -24.71
C GLU A 434 1.16 -7.10 -23.45
N ARG A 435 0.98 -7.88 -22.37
CA ARG A 435 1.66 -7.71 -21.08
C ARG A 435 3.15 -7.87 -21.26
N GLU A 436 3.63 -9.06 -21.63
CA GLU A 436 5.06 -9.33 -21.82
C GLU A 436 5.68 -8.28 -22.76
N LYS A 437 5.08 -8.06 -23.94
CA LYS A 437 5.63 -7.15 -24.96
C LYS A 437 5.79 -5.70 -24.48
N THR A 438 4.86 -5.19 -23.68
CA THR A 438 4.95 -3.81 -23.15
C THR A 438 5.85 -3.72 -21.92
N THR A 439 5.89 -4.76 -21.07
CA THR A 439 6.79 -4.79 -19.91
C THR A 439 8.25 -5.04 -20.28
N ASP A 440 8.54 -5.92 -21.24
CA ASP A 440 9.88 -6.14 -21.79
C ASP A 440 10.42 -4.86 -22.43
N TYR A 441 9.57 -4.14 -23.16
CA TYR A 441 9.94 -2.86 -23.76
C TYR A 441 10.27 -1.81 -22.68
N ALA A 442 9.43 -1.68 -21.65
CA ALA A 442 9.67 -0.80 -20.51
C ALA A 442 10.97 -1.15 -19.76
N ALA A 443 11.19 -2.42 -19.45
CA ALA A 443 12.42 -2.88 -18.81
C ALA A 443 13.67 -2.54 -19.65
N SER A 444 13.60 -2.72 -20.97
CA SER A 444 14.68 -2.33 -21.91
C SER A 444 14.98 -0.81 -21.96
N ARG A 445 14.13 0.02 -21.34
CA ARG A 445 14.28 1.48 -21.20
C ARG A 445 14.67 1.91 -19.79
N ALA A 446 14.92 0.96 -18.88
CA ALA A 446 15.01 1.18 -17.43
C ALA A 446 13.75 1.86 -16.84
N VAL A 447 12.58 1.56 -17.42
CA VAL A 447 11.27 1.94 -16.87
C VAL A 447 10.75 0.79 -16.02
N GLY A 448 10.39 1.11 -14.79
CA GLY A 448 9.85 0.19 -13.79
C GLY A 448 8.44 -0.31 -14.11
N LEU A 449 8.04 -1.34 -13.37
CA LEU A 449 6.82 -2.10 -13.60
C LEU A 449 5.87 -1.96 -12.40
N SER A 450 4.62 -1.61 -12.65
CA SER A 450 3.59 -1.45 -11.63
C SER A 450 2.40 -2.35 -11.92
N ALA A 451 2.16 -3.31 -11.02
CA ALA A 451 0.92 -4.07 -10.99
C ALA A 451 -0.17 -3.25 -10.28
N ASN A 452 -1.26 -2.93 -10.96
CA ASN A 452 -2.42 -2.21 -10.41
C ASN A 452 -3.32 -3.08 -9.50
N PHE A 453 -2.72 -4.05 -8.82
CA PHE A 453 -3.36 -4.87 -7.79
C PHE A 453 -2.27 -5.55 -6.93
N LEU A 454 -2.63 -5.89 -5.71
CA LEU A 454 -1.83 -6.67 -4.78
C LEU A 454 -2.77 -7.65 -4.09
N ALA A 455 -2.62 -8.94 -4.40
CA ALA A 455 -3.41 -10.03 -3.85
C ALA A 455 -2.50 -11.25 -3.70
N PRO A 456 -2.72 -12.11 -2.69
CA PRO A 456 -1.84 -13.25 -2.48
C PRO A 456 -1.97 -14.23 -3.65
N ASP A 457 -3.19 -14.50 -4.11
CA ASP A 457 -3.46 -15.28 -5.31
C ASP A 457 -4.58 -14.62 -6.11
N TRP A 458 -4.25 -14.06 -7.27
CA TRP A 458 -5.23 -13.63 -8.26
C TRP A 458 -5.21 -14.57 -9.48
N THR A 459 -6.30 -14.63 -10.24
CA THR A 459 -6.37 -15.49 -11.42
C THR A 459 -5.34 -15.02 -12.45
N GLN A 460 -4.43 -15.91 -12.85
CA GLN A 460 -3.25 -15.60 -13.69
C GLN A 460 -2.14 -14.78 -13.01
N ALA A 461 -2.08 -14.74 -11.67
CA ALA A 461 -1.00 -14.07 -10.93
C ALA A 461 0.40 -14.60 -11.31
N TYR A 462 0.53 -15.91 -11.52
CA TYR A 462 1.71 -16.56 -12.08
C TYR A 462 1.29 -17.47 -13.24
N ARG A 463 2.12 -17.55 -14.28
CA ARG A 463 1.90 -18.46 -15.42
C ARG A 463 3.16 -19.21 -15.89
N SER A 464 4.35 -18.67 -15.66
CA SER A 464 5.64 -19.15 -16.18
C SER A 464 5.83 -18.99 -17.71
N ASP A 465 4.95 -18.26 -18.38
CA ASP A 465 4.96 -18.05 -19.83
C ASP A 465 5.12 -16.58 -20.25
N GLY A 466 5.26 -15.66 -19.30
CA GLY A 466 5.42 -14.22 -19.54
C GLY A 466 4.09 -13.45 -19.49
N ASP A 467 2.96 -14.12 -19.74
CA ASP A 467 1.63 -13.53 -19.66
C ASP A 467 1.13 -13.39 -18.21
N GLY A 468 1.76 -14.06 -17.25
CA GLY A 468 1.36 -14.01 -15.84
C GLY A 468 1.50 -12.60 -15.27
N GLN A 469 0.59 -12.18 -14.39
CA GLN A 469 0.55 -10.79 -13.92
C GLN A 469 1.77 -10.41 -13.08
N TYR A 470 2.40 -11.37 -12.41
CA TYR A 470 3.66 -11.20 -11.69
C TYR A 470 4.87 -11.78 -12.44
N ASP A 471 4.68 -12.39 -13.62
CA ASP A 471 5.78 -12.93 -14.45
C ASP A 471 6.77 -11.81 -14.88
N PRO A 472 6.33 -10.64 -15.38
CA PRO A 472 7.24 -9.52 -15.67
C PRO A 472 8.01 -9.00 -14.46
N ILE A 473 7.39 -8.99 -13.27
CA ILE A 473 8.06 -8.55 -12.05
C ILE A 473 9.16 -9.56 -11.68
N ARG A 474 8.87 -10.87 -11.69
CA ARG A 474 9.88 -11.92 -11.47
C ARG A 474 11.01 -11.88 -12.52
N LYS A 475 10.72 -11.46 -13.74
CA LYS A 475 11.68 -11.31 -14.86
C LYS A 475 12.61 -10.09 -14.73
N TYR A 476 12.21 -9.05 -13.99
CA TYR A 476 12.86 -7.73 -14.00
C TYR A 476 13.07 -7.04 -12.64
N TYR A 477 12.72 -7.64 -11.50
CA TYR A 477 12.80 -7.01 -10.16
C TYR A 477 14.19 -6.46 -9.79
N ASN A 478 15.24 -7.07 -10.33
CA ASN A 478 16.62 -6.66 -10.12
C ASN A 478 17.09 -5.57 -11.10
N GLN A 479 16.37 -5.38 -12.20
CA GLN A 479 16.75 -4.52 -13.32
C GLN A 479 16.02 -3.18 -13.33
N VAL A 480 14.80 -3.09 -12.80
CA VAL A 480 13.99 -1.85 -12.77
C VAL A 480 13.13 -1.74 -11.51
N PRO A 481 12.67 -0.52 -11.13
CA PRO A 481 11.81 -0.35 -9.95
C PRO A 481 10.48 -1.11 -10.07
N ILE A 482 10.03 -1.71 -8.97
CA ILE A 482 8.82 -2.54 -8.89
C ILE A 482 7.77 -1.88 -7.99
N ALA A 483 6.52 -1.86 -8.44
CA ALA A 483 5.41 -1.33 -7.66
C ALA A 483 4.18 -2.25 -7.67
N PHE A 484 3.43 -2.19 -6.57
CA PHE A 484 2.13 -2.82 -6.40
C PHE A 484 1.08 -1.78 -5.96
N GLU A 485 -0.19 -2.15 -6.02
CA GLU A 485 -1.32 -1.27 -5.64
C GLU A 485 -2.36 -2.07 -4.85
N SER A 486 -2.71 -1.65 -3.63
CA SER A 486 -3.58 -2.42 -2.73
C SER A 486 -4.89 -1.70 -2.43
N TYR A 487 -6.00 -2.44 -2.59
CA TYR A 487 -7.37 -1.95 -2.39
C TYR A 487 -8.16 -2.81 -1.39
N PRO A 488 -9.14 -2.26 -0.63
CA PRO A 488 -10.00 -3.02 0.30
C PRO A 488 -10.88 -4.04 -0.41
N SER A 489 -11.17 -3.83 -1.69
CA SER A 489 -11.88 -4.80 -2.54
C SER A 489 -11.14 -6.12 -2.70
N ASP A 490 -9.82 -6.12 -2.53
CA ASP A 490 -8.95 -7.29 -2.66
C ASP A 490 -8.38 -7.73 -1.32
N LEU A 491 -8.09 -6.79 -0.41
CA LEU A 491 -7.51 -7.03 0.92
C LEU A 491 -8.52 -6.77 2.06
N CYS A 492 -9.74 -7.28 1.90
CA CYS A 492 -10.85 -7.13 2.85
C CYS A 492 -10.74 -7.93 4.16
N SER A 493 -9.55 -8.48 4.47
CA SER A 493 -9.28 -9.07 5.77
C SER A 493 -7.78 -8.98 6.11
N PRO A 494 -7.41 -9.02 7.40
CA PRO A 494 -6.02 -9.08 7.85
C PRO A 494 -5.22 -10.25 7.27
N VAL A 495 -5.86 -11.39 7.00
CA VAL A 495 -5.21 -12.56 6.37
C VAL A 495 -4.82 -12.24 4.93
N LEU A 496 -5.72 -11.61 4.17
CA LEU A 496 -5.43 -11.22 2.80
C LEU A 496 -4.34 -10.15 2.78
N ALA A 497 -4.42 -9.14 3.66
CA ALA A 497 -3.38 -8.12 3.79
C ALA A 497 -2.01 -8.72 4.16
N TYR A 498 -1.96 -9.60 5.17
CA TYR A 498 -0.77 -10.33 5.60
C TYR A 498 -0.08 -11.06 4.43
N TRP A 499 -0.80 -11.95 3.75
CA TRP A 499 -0.21 -12.75 2.66
C TRP A 499 0.11 -11.92 1.42
N ALA A 500 -0.69 -10.89 1.10
CA ALA A 500 -0.44 -10.04 -0.05
C ALA A 500 0.80 -9.16 0.15
N LEU A 501 1.04 -8.64 1.36
CA LEU A 501 2.20 -7.82 1.66
C LEU A 501 3.49 -8.66 1.70
N ILE A 502 3.44 -9.86 2.27
CA ILE A 502 4.54 -10.85 2.16
C ILE A 502 4.84 -11.14 0.68
N GLY A 503 3.82 -11.42 -0.13
CA GLY A 503 3.96 -11.70 -1.56
C GLY A 503 4.36 -10.50 -2.42
N GLY A 504 4.25 -9.26 -1.91
CA GLY A 504 4.80 -8.06 -2.53
C GLY A 504 6.29 -7.86 -2.19
N VAL A 505 6.68 -8.19 -0.95
CA VAL A 505 8.07 -8.09 -0.49
C VAL A 505 8.96 -9.20 -1.06
N GLU A 506 8.48 -10.45 -1.17
CA GLU A 506 9.19 -11.54 -1.88
C GLU A 506 9.43 -11.22 -3.37
N LYS A 507 8.63 -10.32 -3.96
CA LYS A 507 8.85 -9.77 -5.31
C LYS A 507 9.72 -8.50 -5.32
N HIS A 508 10.46 -8.26 -4.23
CA HIS A 508 11.44 -7.19 -4.01
C HIS A 508 10.95 -5.76 -4.34
N ALA A 509 9.67 -5.46 -4.11
CA ALA A 509 9.05 -4.17 -4.45
C ALA A 509 9.80 -2.93 -3.92
N ASP A 510 9.77 -1.83 -4.67
CA ASP A 510 10.10 -0.48 -4.21
C ASP A 510 8.91 0.19 -3.52
N TYR A 511 7.71 0.00 -4.08
CA TYR A 511 6.53 0.81 -3.74
C TYR A 511 5.30 -0.06 -3.55
N ILE A 512 4.58 0.14 -2.46
CA ILE A 512 3.21 -0.35 -2.31
C ILE A 512 2.28 0.85 -2.21
N ARG A 513 1.45 1.01 -3.24
CA ARG A 513 0.49 2.12 -3.39
C ARG A 513 -0.83 1.72 -2.71
N ALA A 514 -1.05 2.17 -1.49
CA ALA A 514 -2.13 1.69 -0.62
C ALA A 514 -3.33 2.62 -0.58
N ASP A 515 -4.53 2.07 -0.76
CA ASP A 515 -5.77 2.76 -0.40
C ASP A 515 -5.74 3.19 1.08
N ILE A 516 -6.10 4.45 1.34
CA ILE A 516 -6.09 5.06 2.67
C ILE A 516 -6.84 4.24 3.74
N SER A 517 -7.89 3.52 3.35
CA SER A 517 -8.74 2.72 4.24
C SER A 517 -8.19 1.32 4.54
N LEU A 518 -7.09 0.92 3.91
CA LEU A 518 -6.28 -0.20 4.38
C LEU A 518 -5.38 0.20 5.56
N ILE A 519 -5.22 1.50 5.84
CA ILE A 519 -4.30 2.03 6.87
C ILE A 519 -5.03 2.79 7.98
N ARG A 520 -6.12 3.50 7.66
CA ARG A 520 -6.82 4.42 8.56
C ARG A 520 -8.34 4.27 8.48
N ASN A 521 -9.00 4.15 9.64
CA ASN A 521 -10.46 4.21 9.74
C ASN A 521 -10.99 5.62 9.41
N TRP A 522 -12.02 5.73 8.57
CA TRP A 522 -12.58 7.03 8.19
C TRP A 522 -13.28 7.78 9.34
N SER A 523 -13.94 7.06 10.24
CA SER A 523 -14.82 7.62 11.28
C SER A 523 -14.11 8.39 12.39
N ASP A 524 -12.91 7.96 12.78
CA ASP A 524 -12.17 8.50 13.93
C ASP A 524 -10.68 8.76 13.62
N GLY A 525 -10.15 8.22 12.52
CA GLY A 525 -8.73 8.29 12.18
C GLY A 525 -7.83 7.32 12.93
N SER A 526 -8.39 6.34 13.63
CA SER A 526 -7.61 5.23 14.22
C SER A 526 -6.93 4.39 13.13
N LEU A 527 -5.87 3.67 13.51
CA LEU A 527 -5.23 2.68 12.64
C LEU A 527 -6.16 1.49 12.43
N THR A 528 -6.12 0.91 11.23
CA THR A 528 -6.78 -0.36 10.93
C THR A 528 -6.02 -1.54 11.53
N GLU A 529 -6.69 -2.69 11.65
CA GLU A 529 -6.06 -3.99 11.91
C GLU A 529 -5.02 -4.40 10.84
N ASN A 530 -5.08 -3.79 9.65
CA ASN A 530 -4.13 -4.01 8.56
C ASN A 530 -2.83 -3.19 8.69
N ALA A 531 -2.86 -2.03 9.38
CA ALA A 531 -1.74 -1.09 9.42
C ALA A 531 -0.40 -1.69 9.89
N PRO A 532 -0.34 -2.60 10.89
CA PRO A 532 0.93 -3.21 11.32
C PRO A 532 1.63 -4.06 10.24
N PHE A 533 0.89 -4.61 9.27
CA PHE A 533 1.51 -5.35 8.16
C PHE A 533 2.23 -4.40 7.18
N TYR A 534 1.66 -3.20 6.96
CA TYR A 534 2.29 -2.14 6.17
C TYR A 534 3.55 -1.60 6.86
N ASP A 535 3.50 -1.44 8.19
CA ASP A 535 4.64 -1.01 9.02
C ASP A 535 5.82 -1.99 8.94
N TRP A 536 5.56 -3.30 8.98
CA TRP A 536 6.57 -4.33 8.73
C TRP A 536 7.06 -4.32 7.27
N ALA A 537 6.15 -4.31 6.29
CA ALA A 537 6.50 -4.41 4.88
C ALA A 537 7.42 -3.27 4.41
N GLY A 538 7.17 -2.03 4.87
CA GLY A 538 7.96 -0.85 4.54
C GLY A 538 9.46 -0.99 4.85
N GLN A 539 9.85 -1.82 5.82
CA GLN A 539 11.26 -2.06 6.16
C GLN A 539 12.05 -2.79 5.06
N TYR A 540 11.36 -3.52 4.17
CA TYR A 540 11.96 -4.36 3.13
C TYR A 540 11.83 -3.75 1.73
N LEU A 541 11.01 -2.70 1.59
CA LEU A 541 10.81 -2.05 0.31
C LEU A 541 12.07 -1.31 -0.15
N GLY A 542 12.40 -1.49 -1.43
CA GLY A 542 13.56 -0.88 -2.07
C GLY A 542 14.92 -1.42 -1.64
N LYS A 543 14.99 -2.46 -0.79
CA LYS A 543 16.27 -2.99 -0.31
C LYS A 543 16.98 -3.81 -1.39
N THR A 544 18.29 -3.90 -1.24
CA THR A 544 19.15 -4.92 -1.85
C THR A 544 19.54 -5.94 -0.78
N VAL A 545 20.06 -7.09 -1.18
CA VAL A 545 20.48 -8.14 -0.24
C VAL A 545 21.47 -7.62 0.81
N GLN A 546 22.40 -6.73 0.44
CA GLN A 546 23.42 -6.19 1.37
C GLN A 546 22.84 -5.24 2.43
N ASN A 547 21.72 -4.55 2.14
CA ASN A 547 21.08 -3.58 3.04
C ASN A 547 19.72 -4.04 3.60
N ALA A 548 19.39 -5.32 3.41
CA ALA A 548 18.27 -5.98 4.07
C ALA A 548 18.41 -5.91 5.60
N PRO A 549 17.37 -5.52 6.36
CA PRO A 549 17.42 -5.56 7.83
C PRO A 549 17.52 -7.01 8.35
N GLN A 550 16.79 -7.93 7.70
CA GLN A 550 16.88 -9.37 7.90
C GLN A 550 16.41 -10.09 6.63
N VAL A 551 16.89 -11.31 6.42
CA VAL A 551 16.46 -12.23 5.35
C VAL A 551 15.51 -13.27 5.94
N TRP A 552 14.54 -13.78 5.18
CA TRP A 552 13.49 -14.65 5.76
C TRP A 552 12.81 -15.61 4.78
N THR A 553 12.23 -16.67 5.36
CA THR A 553 11.33 -17.62 4.68
C THR A 553 10.04 -17.70 5.49
N VAL A 554 8.89 -17.47 4.86
CA VAL A 554 7.57 -17.77 5.44
C VAL A 554 7.07 -19.06 4.81
N MET A 555 6.83 -20.07 5.65
CA MET A 555 6.34 -21.37 5.25
C MET A 555 4.90 -21.23 4.76
N ARG A 556 4.68 -21.65 3.52
CA ARG A 556 3.37 -21.65 2.89
C ARG A 556 3.23 -22.89 2.02
N GLU A 557 2.00 -23.38 1.99
CA GLU A 557 1.56 -24.34 0.99
C GLU A 557 0.41 -23.72 0.19
N HIS A 558 0.23 -24.23 -1.03
CA HIS A 558 -0.53 -23.71 -2.18
C HIS A 558 -2.05 -23.46 -2.00
N ARG A 559 -2.55 -23.29 -0.78
CA ARG A 559 -3.96 -22.98 -0.55
C ARG A 559 -4.26 -21.52 -0.92
N ASN A 560 -5.18 -21.31 -1.87
CA ASN A 560 -5.83 -20.02 -2.04
C ASN A 560 -6.65 -19.69 -0.77
N PRO A 561 -6.40 -18.54 -0.09
CA PRO A 561 -7.11 -18.17 1.13
C PRO A 561 -8.61 -17.92 0.94
N THR A 562 -9.06 -17.53 -0.25
CA THR A 562 -10.49 -17.21 -0.49
C THR A 562 -10.98 -17.58 -1.89
N ARG A 563 -12.09 -18.33 -1.99
CA ARG A 563 -12.83 -18.49 -3.26
C ARG A 563 -13.41 -17.16 -3.80
N LEU A 564 -13.48 -16.13 -2.97
CA LEU A 564 -13.99 -14.81 -3.29
C LEU A 564 -13.04 -13.75 -2.71
N ASN A 565 -12.35 -12.97 -3.55
CA ASN A 565 -11.97 -11.63 -3.12
C ASN A 565 -13.26 -10.79 -2.94
N CYS A 566 -13.20 -9.67 -2.23
CA CYS A 566 -14.39 -8.86 -1.95
C CYS A 566 -14.87 -8.00 -3.13
N ARG A 567 -14.34 -8.21 -4.34
CA ARG A 567 -14.92 -7.70 -5.60
C ARG A 567 -16.23 -8.46 -5.90
N PRO A 568 -17.30 -7.81 -6.41
CA PRO A 568 -18.51 -8.50 -6.85
C PRO A 568 -18.19 -9.56 -7.92
N GLY A 569 -18.79 -10.75 -7.78
CA GLY A 569 -18.44 -11.94 -8.58
C GLY A 569 -17.27 -12.75 -8.02
N GLY A 570 -16.47 -12.17 -7.11
CA GLY A 570 -15.30 -12.81 -6.50
C GLY A 570 -14.22 -13.18 -7.51
N LEU A 571 -13.44 -14.22 -7.17
CA LEU A 571 -12.53 -14.84 -8.12
C LEU A 571 -13.35 -15.68 -9.10
N TYR A 572 -13.78 -15.06 -10.20
CA TYR A 572 -14.33 -15.78 -11.34
C TYR A 572 -13.22 -16.65 -11.96
N TYR A 573 -13.10 -17.88 -11.44
CA TYR A 573 -12.39 -18.99 -12.06
C TYR A 573 -13.13 -19.40 -13.34
N ALA A 574 -12.99 -18.56 -14.38
CA ALA A 574 -13.62 -18.76 -15.67
C ALA A 574 -13.28 -20.14 -16.24
N THR A 575 -14.30 -20.90 -16.60
CA THR A 575 -14.19 -22.34 -16.86
C THR A 575 -13.29 -22.64 -18.05
N GLY A 576 -12.08 -23.18 -17.79
CA GLY A 576 -11.20 -23.74 -18.81
C GLY A 576 -9.70 -23.48 -18.60
N GLY A 577 -9.32 -22.38 -17.95
CA GLY A 577 -7.92 -22.02 -17.69
C GLY A 577 -7.40 -22.59 -16.37
N GLY A 578 -6.76 -23.76 -16.39
CA GLY A 578 -6.26 -24.45 -15.20
C GLY A 578 -4.96 -23.89 -14.63
N MET A 579 -5.00 -22.66 -14.09
CA MET A 579 -3.83 -21.98 -13.52
C MET A 579 -4.10 -21.59 -12.07
N TRP A 580 -3.17 -21.94 -11.19
CA TRP A 580 -3.36 -22.06 -9.75
C TRP A 580 -2.75 -20.87 -8.97
N PRO A 581 -3.01 -20.74 -7.65
CA PRO A 581 -2.34 -19.81 -6.74
C PRO A 581 -0.80 -19.85 -6.81
N GLN A 582 -0.15 -18.92 -6.11
CA GLN A 582 1.29 -19.00 -5.86
C GLN A 582 1.56 -20.22 -4.98
N LEU A 583 2.38 -21.15 -5.48
CA LEU A 583 2.68 -22.43 -4.82
C LEU A 583 4.00 -22.31 -4.05
N GLY A 584 4.12 -23.05 -2.93
CA GLY A 584 5.34 -23.07 -2.10
C GLY A 584 5.51 -21.88 -1.14
N ASN A 585 6.71 -21.79 -0.57
CA ASN A 585 7.10 -20.80 0.44
C ASN A 585 7.32 -19.41 -0.15
N PHE A 586 7.09 -18.36 0.65
CA PHE A 586 7.58 -17.02 0.34
C PHE A 586 9.00 -16.84 0.89
N ASN A 587 9.92 -16.39 0.05
CA ASN A 587 11.35 -16.27 0.36
C ASN A 587 11.82 -14.82 0.16
N TYR A 588 12.81 -14.39 0.95
CA TYR A 588 13.43 -13.08 0.83
C TYR A 588 14.90 -13.19 1.23
N TRP A 589 15.74 -13.62 0.27
CA TRP A 589 17.17 -13.94 0.45
C TRP A 589 17.50 -14.98 1.53
N LEU A 590 16.50 -15.78 1.91
CA LEU A 590 16.61 -17.00 2.71
C LEU A 590 15.65 -18.02 2.10
N TYR A 591 16.16 -19.25 1.90
CA TYR A 591 15.46 -20.30 1.17
C TYR A 591 15.42 -21.58 2.02
N GLN A 592 14.23 -22.18 2.17
CA GLN A 592 14.08 -23.51 2.77
C GLN A 592 14.31 -24.58 1.71
N VAL A 593 15.09 -25.61 2.04
CA VAL A 593 15.68 -26.50 1.04
C VAL A 593 15.18 -27.94 1.15
N ASP A 594 14.11 -28.27 0.42
CA ASP A 594 13.55 -29.63 0.34
C ASP A 594 14.45 -30.61 -0.45
N GLY A 595 15.21 -30.10 -1.43
CA GLY A 595 15.95 -30.91 -2.41
C GLY A 595 17.24 -31.55 -1.92
N ILE A 596 17.59 -31.41 -0.64
CA ILE A 596 18.76 -32.06 -0.03
C ILE A 596 18.36 -33.50 0.40
N PRO A 597 19.25 -34.51 0.29
CA PRO A 597 18.98 -35.85 0.81
C PRO A 597 18.63 -35.82 2.30
N GLY A 598 17.37 -36.14 2.62
CA GLY A 598 16.83 -35.95 3.97
C GLY A 598 16.63 -34.48 4.36
N GLY A 599 16.18 -33.61 3.44
CA GLY A 599 15.77 -32.23 3.73
C GLY A 599 14.29 -31.91 3.47
N ARG A 600 13.57 -32.87 2.87
CA ARG A 600 12.18 -32.76 2.43
C ARG A 600 11.20 -32.52 3.57
N THR A 601 10.38 -31.49 3.46
CA THR A 601 9.36 -31.11 4.43
C THR A 601 7.96 -31.59 4.04
N VAL A 602 7.03 -31.56 5.01
CA VAL A 602 5.60 -31.81 4.81
C VAL A 602 4.81 -30.56 5.21
N PRO A 603 3.92 -30.06 4.34
CA PRO A 603 2.99 -29.01 4.69
C PRO A 603 1.85 -29.53 5.56
N GLU A 604 1.48 -28.75 6.57
CA GLU A 604 0.47 -29.11 7.55
C GLU A 604 -0.55 -27.97 7.73
N THR A 605 -1.81 -28.34 7.98
CA THR A 605 -2.91 -27.39 8.17
C THR A 605 -4.05 -27.98 9.00
N ASN A 606 -4.74 -27.08 9.70
CA ASN A 606 -5.96 -27.32 10.48
C ASN A 606 -7.25 -26.96 9.72
N ASP A 607 -7.18 -26.56 8.45
CA ASP A 607 -8.38 -26.20 7.68
C ASP A 607 -8.90 -27.37 6.81
N LYS A 608 -10.11 -27.85 7.11
CA LYS A 608 -10.79 -28.91 6.34
C LYS A 608 -11.18 -28.47 4.91
N GLY A 609 -11.30 -27.16 4.68
CA GLY A 609 -11.48 -26.56 3.36
C GLY A 609 -10.19 -26.45 2.55
N ALA A 610 -9.04 -26.89 3.10
CA ALA A 610 -7.84 -27.18 2.31
C ALA A 610 -7.86 -28.62 1.74
N ASP A 611 -8.64 -29.56 2.30
CA ASP A 611 -8.68 -30.97 1.86
C ASP A 611 -9.11 -31.09 0.37
N SER A 612 -8.18 -31.58 -0.45
CA SER A 612 -8.36 -31.86 -1.88
C SER A 612 -9.59 -32.71 -2.19
N ARG A 613 -9.97 -33.60 -1.27
CA ARG A 613 -11.04 -34.59 -1.41
C ARG A 613 -12.44 -33.98 -1.28
N TYR A 614 -12.56 -32.71 -0.86
CA TYR A 614 -13.85 -32.03 -0.65
C TYR A 614 -14.11 -30.83 -1.59
N ALA A 615 -13.24 -30.56 -2.56
CA ALA A 615 -13.38 -29.47 -3.52
C ALA A 615 -14.53 -29.68 -4.54
N ARG A 616 -15.76 -29.35 -4.16
CA ARG A 616 -16.95 -29.40 -5.04
C ARG A 616 -17.08 -28.19 -5.96
N ASN A 617 -17.70 -28.44 -7.12
CA ASN A 617 -18.06 -27.42 -8.10
C ASN A 617 -19.29 -26.61 -7.61
N PRO A 618 -19.16 -25.28 -7.40
CA PRO A 618 -20.27 -24.46 -6.91
C PRO A 618 -21.42 -24.30 -7.92
N SER A 619 -21.21 -24.51 -9.23
CA SER A 619 -22.27 -24.31 -10.23
C SER A 619 -23.28 -25.47 -10.34
N ASN A 620 -22.98 -26.65 -9.77
CA ASN A 620 -23.88 -27.80 -9.84
C ASN A 620 -23.98 -28.66 -8.56
N SER A 621 -23.29 -28.28 -7.48
CA SER A 621 -23.26 -28.87 -6.13
C SER A 621 -22.95 -30.38 -6.00
N SER A 622 -22.79 -31.09 -7.11
CA SER A 622 -22.79 -32.54 -7.22
C SER A 622 -21.56 -33.10 -7.91
N ALA A 623 -20.90 -32.33 -8.80
CA ALA A 623 -19.61 -32.69 -9.33
C ALA A 623 -18.48 -32.31 -8.36
N TYR A 624 -17.63 -33.30 -8.06
CA TYR A 624 -16.26 -33.02 -7.63
C TYR A 624 -15.47 -32.52 -8.84
N TRP A 625 -14.55 -31.57 -8.63
CA TRP A 625 -13.55 -31.25 -9.64
C TRP A 625 -12.41 -32.29 -9.54
N PRO A 626 -12.22 -33.20 -10.51
CA PRO A 626 -11.24 -34.29 -10.39
C PRO A 626 -9.78 -33.84 -10.49
N LEU A 627 -9.53 -32.53 -10.56
CA LEU A 627 -8.21 -31.91 -10.77
C LEU A 627 -7.90 -30.75 -9.80
N SER A 628 -8.84 -30.35 -8.92
CA SER A 628 -8.64 -29.22 -7.99
C SER A 628 -8.29 -29.69 -6.57
N GLY A 629 -7.13 -30.31 -6.43
CA GLY A 629 -6.60 -30.70 -5.13
C GLY A 629 -5.64 -29.68 -4.51
N LEU A 630 -4.95 -30.12 -3.46
CA LEU A 630 -3.71 -29.56 -2.91
C LEU A 630 -2.53 -29.83 -3.87
N GLY A 631 -2.71 -29.35 -5.10
CA GLY A 631 -2.44 -30.21 -6.25
C GLY A 631 -3.32 -31.47 -6.24
N ALA A 632 -3.72 -31.95 -7.41
CA ALA A 632 -3.63 -33.39 -7.58
C ALA A 632 -2.14 -33.69 -7.80
N CYS A 633 -1.60 -34.82 -7.33
CA CYS A 633 -0.31 -35.29 -7.84
C CYS A 633 -0.36 -35.23 -9.39
N PRO A 634 0.72 -34.81 -10.07
CA PRO A 634 0.76 -34.67 -11.53
C PRO A 634 0.65 -36.03 -12.24
N THR A 635 -0.58 -36.54 -12.27
CA THR A 635 -1.03 -37.81 -12.87
C THR A 635 -1.52 -37.63 -14.31
N ASN A 636 -1.64 -36.38 -14.76
CA ASN A 636 -1.77 -36.05 -16.17
C ASN A 636 -0.67 -35.07 -16.61
N ILE A 637 -0.39 -35.08 -17.91
CA ILE A 637 0.80 -34.50 -18.54
C ILE A 637 0.60 -33.00 -18.91
N SER A 638 -0.42 -32.35 -18.35
CA SER A 638 -0.78 -30.95 -18.68
C SER A 638 -0.10 -29.92 -17.79
N TYR A 639 0.53 -30.33 -16.69
CA TYR A 639 1.40 -29.46 -15.90
C TYR A 639 2.84 -29.59 -16.38
N ARG A 640 3.54 -28.44 -16.41
CA ARG A 640 4.97 -28.33 -16.66
C ARG A 640 5.75 -29.13 -15.60
N THR A 641 6.21 -30.33 -15.97
CA THR A 641 6.94 -31.26 -15.10
C THR A 641 8.30 -30.72 -14.66
N ASP A 642 8.79 -29.73 -15.39
CA ASP A 642 9.92 -28.85 -15.12
C ASP A 642 9.72 -27.89 -13.93
N LEU A 643 8.48 -27.66 -13.45
CA LEU A 643 8.24 -26.79 -12.28
C LEU A 643 8.29 -27.52 -10.92
N TYR A 644 7.90 -28.80 -10.84
CA TYR A 644 7.78 -29.52 -9.55
C TYR A 644 8.34 -30.95 -9.55
N GLY A 645 8.86 -31.42 -10.68
CA GLY A 645 9.28 -32.82 -10.85
C GLY A 645 8.11 -33.81 -10.90
N VAL A 646 8.43 -35.10 -11.04
CA VAL A 646 7.45 -36.19 -11.06
C VAL A 646 7.16 -36.80 -9.68
N ASP A 647 7.97 -36.43 -8.67
CA ASP A 647 7.95 -37.02 -7.31
C ASP A 647 7.47 -36.04 -6.21
N TYR A 648 6.77 -34.95 -6.60
CA TYR A 648 6.33 -33.90 -5.66
C TYR A 648 5.38 -34.45 -4.56
N PRO A 649 5.60 -34.12 -3.28
CA PRO A 649 4.84 -34.67 -2.15
C PRO A 649 3.45 -34.02 -1.96
N CYS A 650 2.48 -34.30 -2.83
CA CYS A 650 1.07 -34.11 -2.45
C CYS A 650 0.63 -35.25 -1.52
N TYR A 651 0.62 -35.01 -0.20
CA TYR A 651 0.12 -35.99 0.78
C TYR A 651 -1.42 -36.15 0.71
N SER A 652 -1.92 -37.38 0.91
CA SER A 652 -3.36 -37.71 0.76
C SER A 652 -4.20 -37.56 2.03
N GLU A 653 -3.55 -37.38 3.19
CA GLU A 653 -4.20 -37.28 4.51
C GLU A 653 -4.03 -35.88 5.10
N PRO A 654 -5.13 -35.11 5.26
CA PRO A 654 -5.12 -33.75 5.78
C PRO A 654 -5.88 -33.60 7.12
N TYR A 655 -5.83 -32.39 7.66
CA TYR A 655 -6.33 -32.00 8.99
C TYR A 655 -5.53 -32.63 10.15
N ASN A 656 -4.51 -31.91 10.59
CA ASN A 656 -3.83 -32.18 11.85
C ASN A 656 -4.70 -31.65 13.02
N PRO A 657 -5.18 -32.51 13.94
CA PRO A 657 -6.06 -32.12 15.04
C PRO A 657 -5.34 -31.42 16.20
N ASP A 658 -4.01 -31.50 16.27
CA ASP A 658 -3.20 -30.91 17.34
C ASP A 658 -2.78 -29.47 17.04
N LEU A 659 -2.84 -29.04 15.77
CA LEU A 659 -2.80 -27.62 15.42
C LEU A 659 -4.05 -26.91 15.98
N PRO A 660 -3.93 -25.69 16.57
CA PRO A 660 -5.04 -25.05 17.28
C PRO A 660 -6.25 -24.79 16.36
N PRO A 661 -7.49 -25.06 16.77
CA PRO A 661 -8.63 -25.06 15.86
C PRO A 661 -9.03 -23.64 15.42
N LEU A 662 -9.22 -23.45 14.11
CA LEU A 662 -9.70 -22.20 13.52
C LEU A 662 -11.12 -21.80 13.98
N LEU A 663 -11.90 -22.78 14.41
CA LEU A 663 -13.33 -22.67 14.68
C LEU A 663 -13.69 -23.30 16.03
N THR A 664 -14.65 -22.70 16.73
CA THR A 664 -15.19 -23.25 17.98
C THR A 664 -15.95 -24.56 17.72
N SER A 665 -16.06 -25.41 18.75
CA SER A 665 -16.75 -26.71 18.67
C SER A 665 -18.21 -26.61 18.19
N ALA A 666 -18.87 -25.46 18.39
CA ALA A 666 -20.20 -25.19 17.86
C ALA A 666 -20.20 -25.08 16.32
N HIS A 667 -19.33 -24.24 15.76
CA HIS A 667 -19.17 -24.13 14.31
C HIS A 667 -18.66 -25.43 13.67
N LEU A 668 -17.87 -26.22 14.41
CA LEU A 668 -17.37 -27.53 13.97
C LEU A 668 -18.50 -28.56 13.77
N ALA A 669 -19.62 -28.43 14.49
CA ALA A 669 -20.79 -29.30 14.33
C ALA A 669 -21.61 -28.95 13.08
N ASP A 670 -21.83 -27.65 12.82
CA ASP A 670 -22.53 -27.19 11.61
C ASP A 670 -21.76 -27.50 10.32
N TYR A 671 -20.43 -27.60 10.38
CA TYR A 671 -19.56 -28.02 9.25
C TYR A 671 -19.84 -29.43 8.70
N THR A 672 -20.71 -30.23 9.36
CA THR A 672 -21.28 -31.46 8.77
C THR A 672 -22.32 -31.17 7.68
N LYS A 673 -22.72 -29.90 7.51
CA LYS A 673 -23.57 -29.37 6.43
C LYS A 673 -22.78 -28.35 5.63
N TRP A 674 -23.03 -28.36 4.33
CA TRP A 674 -22.29 -27.70 3.25
C TRP A 674 -21.78 -26.27 3.53
N TYR A 675 -20.51 -26.05 3.19
CA TYR A 675 -19.75 -24.80 3.29
C TYR A 675 -20.50 -23.55 2.81
N GLU A 676 -20.82 -22.63 3.73
CA GLU A 676 -21.16 -21.24 3.43
C GLU A 676 -20.13 -20.30 4.08
N PRO A 677 -19.40 -19.46 3.31
CA PRO A 677 -18.31 -18.62 3.83
C PRO A 677 -18.79 -17.31 4.46
N ARG A 678 -19.78 -17.33 5.38
CA ARG A 678 -20.45 -16.09 5.85
C ARG A 678 -19.71 -15.24 6.89
N ASN A 679 -18.65 -15.73 7.56
CA ASN A 679 -18.06 -15.05 8.73
C ASN A 679 -16.51 -15.07 8.78
N PHE A 680 -15.84 -14.79 7.65
CA PHE A 680 -14.39 -14.55 7.63
C PHE A 680 -13.97 -13.13 8.07
N LEU A 681 -14.93 -12.20 8.19
CA LEU A 681 -14.72 -10.75 8.33
C LEU A 681 -14.28 -10.25 9.73
N THR A 682 -14.13 -11.12 10.74
CA THR A 682 -14.11 -10.67 12.15
C THR A 682 -13.00 -11.25 13.03
N SER A 683 -12.08 -12.06 12.48
CA SER A 683 -11.01 -12.66 13.32
C SER A 683 -9.81 -13.30 12.60
N GLY A 684 -9.70 -13.21 11.26
CA GLY A 684 -8.43 -13.49 10.56
C GLY A 684 -7.82 -14.90 10.74
N LYS A 685 -8.66 -15.92 10.89
CA LYS A 685 -8.28 -17.29 11.27
C LYS A 685 -7.72 -18.12 10.12
N GLU A 686 -6.56 -17.76 9.57
CA GLU A 686 -5.91 -18.58 8.53
C GLU A 686 -4.38 -18.70 8.61
N ALA A 687 -3.74 -18.06 9.59
CA ALA A 687 -2.28 -18.06 9.72
C ALA A 687 -1.70 -19.34 10.38
N TYR A 688 -2.20 -20.51 9.94
CA TYR A 688 -1.86 -21.85 10.46
C TYR A 688 -1.41 -22.82 9.36
N ILE A 689 -1.04 -22.31 8.18
CA ILE A 689 -0.28 -23.09 7.21
C ILE A 689 1.18 -23.11 7.68
N VAL A 690 1.76 -24.30 7.81
CA VAL A 690 3.11 -24.53 8.36
C VAL A 690 3.79 -25.67 7.63
N ARG A 691 5.10 -25.84 7.83
CA ARG A 691 5.85 -27.03 7.40
C ARG A 691 6.53 -27.71 8.59
N ARG A 692 6.63 -29.04 8.52
CA ARG A 692 7.41 -29.90 9.43
C ARG A 692 8.36 -30.81 8.63
N THR A 693 9.15 -31.67 9.27
CA THR A 693 9.99 -32.63 8.55
C THR A 693 9.16 -33.81 8.01
N ASP A 694 9.55 -34.39 6.86
CA ASP A 694 8.88 -35.56 6.27
C ASP A 694 9.27 -36.87 6.99
N GLN A 695 8.63 -37.13 8.13
CA GLN A 695 8.73 -38.44 8.77
C GLN A 695 7.97 -39.51 8.00
N ASN A 696 8.63 -40.66 7.81
CA ASN A 696 8.05 -41.82 7.17
C ASN A 696 8.51 -43.10 7.89
N SER A 697 7.71 -44.18 7.83
CA SER A 697 8.12 -45.49 8.35
C SER A 697 9.12 -46.22 7.45
N ASP A 698 9.34 -45.73 6.23
CA ASP A 698 10.46 -46.07 5.36
C ASP A 698 11.74 -45.33 5.80
N PRO A 699 12.79 -46.01 6.32
CA PRO A 699 14.02 -45.36 6.77
C PRO A 699 14.85 -44.69 5.67
N ALA A 700 14.53 -44.91 4.38
CA ALA A 700 15.11 -44.15 3.28
C ALA A 700 14.40 -42.79 3.05
N LYS A 701 13.32 -42.52 3.79
CA LYS A 701 12.52 -41.30 3.72
C LYS A 701 12.31 -40.61 5.08
N ASP A 702 12.59 -41.27 6.21
CA ASP A 702 12.54 -40.65 7.55
C ASP A 702 13.46 -39.42 7.63
N ASN A 703 12.86 -38.24 7.67
CA ASN A 703 13.57 -36.98 7.75
C ASN A 703 13.49 -36.33 9.16
N PRO A 704 14.62 -36.14 9.86
CA PRO A 704 14.72 -35.34 11.08
C PRO A 704 15.19 -33.88 10.88
N PHE A 705 15.26 -33.38 9.64
CA PHE A 705 15.92 -32.11 9.29
C PHE A 705 15.07 -31.15 8.46
N MET A 706 15.25 -29.85 8.69
CA MET A 706 14.78 -28.78 7.81
C MET A 706 15.95 -27.84 7.49
N PHE A 707 16.48 -27.90 6.26
CA PHE A 707 17.66 -27.15 5.83
C PHE A 707 17.32 -25.75 5.28
N PHE A 708 18.26 -24.82 5.47
CA PHE A 708 18.17 -23.44 4.99
C PHE A 708 19.48 -22.99 4.34
N MET A 709 19.34 -22.17 3.30
CA MET A 709 20.44 -21.45 2.64
C MET A 709 20.14 -19.95 2.66
N ILE A 710 21.16 -19.16 2.95
CA ILE A 710 21.13 -17.70 2.91
C ILE A 710 21.66 -17.26 1.53
N ASP A 711 21.17 -16.17 0.95
CA ASP A 711 21.81 -15.64 -0.27
C ASP A 711 23.23 -15.16 0.05
N ASP A 712 24.22 -15.58 -0.76
CA ASP A 712 25.63 -15.25 -0.59
C ASP A 712 25.88 -13.73 -0.50
N GLY A 713 25.06 -12.89 -1.14
CA GLY A 713 25.13 -11.44 -1.05
C GLY A 713 24.78 -10.88 0.34
N TYR A 714 24.14 -11.64 1.22
CA TYR A 714 23.85 -11.21 2.59
C TYR A 714 25.05 -11.44 3.52
N MET A 715 25.76 -12.57 3.35
CA MET A 715 26.84 -13.03 4.23
C MET A 715 28.22 -13.11 3.54
N ASP A 716 28.42 -12.35 2.45
CA ASP A 716 29.68 -12.17 1.69
C ASP A 716 30.76 -13.28 1.88
N PRO A 717 30.59 -14.45 1.22
CA PRO A 717 31.52 -15.56 1.34
C PRO A 717 32.90 -15.26 0.72
N VAL A 718 33.04 -14.21 -0.11
CA VAL A 718 34.29 -13.87 -0.81
C VAL A 718 35.39 -13.51 0.19
N LEU A 719 35.01 -12.96 1.35
CA LEU A 719 35.94 -12.56 2.40
C LEU A 719 36.24 -13.67 3.41
N ASN A 720 35.64 -14.87 3.28
CA ASN A 720 35.72 -16.00 4.23
C ASN A 720 35.55 -15.51 5.69
N GLN A 721 34.57 -14.63 5.89
CA GLN A 721 34.33 -13.97 7.16
C GLN A 721 33.60 -14.86 8.17
N VAL A 722 33.42 -14.31 9.37
CA VAL A 722 32.69 -14.94 10.46
C VAL A 722 31.70 -13.93 10.99
N TYR A 723 30.43 -14.29 10.90
CA TYR A 723 29.31 -13.43 11.21
C TYR A 723 28.75 -13.76 12.58
N LYS A 724 28.37 -12.69 13.27
CA LYS A 724 27.35 -12.78 14.31
C LYS A 724 25.99 -12.69 13.63
N ALA A 725 25.02 -13.45 14.10
CA ALA A 725 23.67 -13.39 13.57
C ALA A 725 22.64 -13.72 14.65
N THR A 726 21.43 -13.18 14.53
CA THR A 726 20.26 -13.68 15.24
C THR A 726 19.43 -14.50 14.27
N ILE A 727 19.22 -15.78 14.55
CA ILE A 727 18.24 -16.60 13.83
C ILE A 727 16.98 -16.70 14.68
N ARG A 728 15.82 -16.36 14.11
CA ARG A 728 14.51 -16.47 14.76
C ARG A 728 13.71 -17.56 14.07
N VAL A 729 13.13 -18.47 14.84
CA VAL A 729 12.29 -19.56 14.36
C VAL A 729 10.93 -19.44 15.02
N LYS A 730 9.87 -19.26 14.23
CA LYS A 730 8.50 -19.04 14.70
C LYS A 730 7.68 -20.29 14.44
N TYR A 731 7.32 -20.99 15.50
CA TYR A 731 6.86 -22.39 15.48
C TYR A 731 5.63 -22.59 16.40
N PHE A 732 4.94 -23.71 16.28
CA PHE A 732 3.86 -24.09 17.20
C PHE A 732 4.36 -25.02 18.32
N ASP A 733 4.14 -24.61 19.57
CA ASP A 733 4.58 -25.31 20.78
C ASP A 733 3.60 -26.42 21.16
N ILE A 734 3.66 -27.51 20.41
CA ILE A 734 2.88 -28.73 20.60
C ILE A 734 3.87 -29.86 20.92
N GLY A 735 3.54 -30.76 21.84
CA GLY A 735 4.47 -31.75 22.36
C GLY A 735 5.37 -31.22 23.49
N ALA A 736 6.13 -32.12 24.11
CA ALA A 736 6.95 -31.87 25.31
C ALA A 736 8.40 -32.36 25.19
N ASP A 737 8.79 -32.66 23.95
CA ASP A 737 10.08 -33.11 23.45
C ASP A 737 11.03 -31.91 23.17
N LYS A 738 12.10 -32.13 22.38
CA LYS A 738 13.11 -31.12 22.08
C LYS A 738 13.59 -31.17 20.63
N TRP A 739 13.85 -29.99 20.08
CA TRP A 739 14.55 -29.80 18.81
C TRP A 739 15.74 -28.84 18.99
N SER A 740 16.64 -28.77 18.00
CA SER A 740 17.81 -27.89 18.05
C SER A 740 18.09 -27.20 16.71
N LEU A 741 18.76 -26.04 16.76
CA LEU A 741 19.29 -25.38 15.56
C LEU A 741 20.79 -25.63 15.45
N LYS A 742 21.26 -25.94 14.24
CA LYS A 742 22.68 -26.21 13.93
C LYS A 742 23.15 -25.41 12.72
N TYR A 743 24.41 -25.01 12.71
CA TYR A 743 24.98 -24.11 11.69
C TYR A 743 26.45 -24.44 11.35
N HIS A 744 26.88 -23.96 10.18
CA HIS A 744 28.27 -23.93 9.74
C HIS A 744 29.06 -22.91 10.58
N SER A 745 30.04 -23.38 11.35
CA SER A 745 30.90 -22.53 12.20
C SER A 745 32.35 -22.47 11.69
N GLN A 746 33.15 -21.54 12.21
CA GLN A 746 34.57 -21.36 11.82
C GLN A 746 35.48 -22.59 12.09
N GLY A 747 35.05 -23.55 12.92
CA GLY A 747 35.88 -24.65 13.39
C GLY A 747 36.16 -25.76 12.36
N ALA A 748 37.30 -26.43 12.49
CA ALA A 748 37.80 -27.45 11.55
C ALA A 748 36.97 -28.76 11.47
N THR A 749 35.82 -28.84 12.14
CA THR A 749 34.85 -29.95 12.07
C THR A 749 33.40 -29.47 11.88
N SER A 750 33.23 -28.35 11.16
CA SER A 750 32.11 -27.99 10.27
C SER A 750 30.65 -27.94 10.75
N GLU A 751 30.27 -28.40 11.94
CA GLU A 751 28.90 -28.27 12.47
C GLU A 751 28.92 -27.83 13.94
N LYS A 752 27.98 -26.97 14.34
CA LYS A 752 27.79 -26.54 15.74
C LYS A 752 26.32 -26.30 16.07
N THR A 753 25.88 -26.72 17.24
CA THR A 753 24.54 -26.42 17.78
C THR A 753 24.50 -24.99 18.34
N ALA A 754 23.48 -24.23 17.97
CA ALA A 754 23.24 -22.86 18.47
C ALA A 754 22.48 -22.85 19.80
N GLY A 755 21.55 -23.78 19.96
CA GLY A 755 20.74 -23.95 21.15
C GLY A 755 19.78 -25.13 20.99
N VAL A 756 19.13 -25.50 22.09
CA VAL A 756 18.12 -26.55 22.16
C VAL A 756 16.85 -25.94 22.74
N ILE A 757 15.71 -26.19 22.11
CA ILE A 757 14.40 -25.76 22.57
C ILE A 757 13.68 -26.96 23.16
N THR A 758 13.08 -26.78 24.34
CA THR A 758 12.19 -27.76 24.95
C THR A 758 10.76 -27.25 24.78
N LYS A 759 9.89 -28.04 24.15
CA LYS A 759 8.48 -27.68 23.97
C LYS A 759 7.70 -27.94 25.25
N THR A 760 6.55 -27.28 25.41
CA THR A 760 5.77 -27.30 26.66
C THR A 760 4.28 -27.57 26.45
N ASP A 761 3.90 -28.11 25.29
CA ASP A 761 2.54 -28.38 24.83
C ASP A 761 1.52 -27.26 25.11
N THR A 762 1.95 -25.99 25.01
CA THR A 762 1.01 -24.85 25.20
C THR A 762 -0.01 -24.75 24.07
N LYS A 763 0.25 -25.40 22.93
CA LYS A 763 -0.52 -25.31 21.67
C LYS A 763 -0.71 -23.85 21.24
N LEU A 764 0.31 -23.04 21.48
CA LEU A 764 0.42 -21.64 21.05
C LEU A 764 1.61 -21.49 20.11
N ARG A 765 1.57 -20.45 19.25
CA ARG A 765 2.73 -20.05 18.46
C ARG A 765 3.77 -19.38 19.38
N LYS A 766 5.02 -19.82 19.27
CA LYS A 766 6.18 -19.26 19.97
C LYS A 766 7.25 -18.80 18.99
N GLU A 767 8.21 -18.05 19.52
CA GLU A 767 9.44 -17.66 18.84
C GLU A 767 10.63 -18.20 19.64
N ALA A 768 11.54 -18.90 18.95
CA ALA A 768 12.84 -19.29 19.45
C ALA A 768 13.90 -18.38 18.82
N VAL A 769 14.80 -17.85 19.64
CA VAL A 769 15.82 -16.87 19.22
C VAL A 769 17.21 -17.44 19.52
N PHE A 770 18.04 -17.56 18.49
CA PHE A 770 19.38 -18.12 18.57
C PHE A 770 20.41 -17.05 18.20
N THR A 771 21.31 -16.70 19.12
CA THR A 771 22.43 -15.79 18.84
C THR A 771 23.67 -16.57 18.44
N ILE A 772 24.03 -16.48 17.16
CA ILE A 772 25.24 -17.04 16.57
C ILE A 772 26.38 -16.04 16.74
N THR A 773 27.58 -16.53 17.09
CA THR A 773 28.77 -15.67 17.33
C THR A 773 29.99 -16.00 16.48
N ASP A 774 30.02 -17.21 15.89
CA ASP A 774 31.10 -17.75 15.07
C ASP A 774 30.57 -18.46 13.81
N GLY A 775 29.46 -17.96 13.25
CA GLY A 775 28.81 -18.51 12.05
C GLY A 775 29.58 -18.16 10.78
N LYS A 776 29.86 -19.16 9.95
CA LYS A 776 30.59 -18.98 8.69
C LYS A 776 29.68 -18.75 7.47
N PHE A 777 28.44 -19.26 7.49
CA PHE A 777 27.38 -19.04 6.49
C PHE A 777 27.92 -18.92 5.04
N ALA A 778 28.45 -20.04 4.55
CA ALA A 778 29.15 -20.15 3.28
C ALA A 778 28.96 -21.56 2.71
N ASN A 779 27.69 -21.99 2.66
CA ASN A 779 27.21 -23.20 1.98
C ASN A 779 27.97 -24.50 2.33
N GLY A 780 28.33 -24.64 3.61
CA GLY A 780 29.31 -25.63 4.08
C GLY A 780 28.77 -26.86 4.81
N LEU A 781 27.45 -26.94 5.02
CA LEU A 781 26.80 -28.15 5.54
C LEU A 781 26.38 -29.09 4.39
N THR A 782 25.82 -30.24 4.76
CA THR A 782 25.23 -31.21 3.82
C THR A 782 24.37 -30.51 2.77
N GLY A 783 24.62 -30.82 1.50
CA GLY A 783 23.83 -30.33 0.37
C GLY A 783 23.96 -28.84 0.04
N GLY A 784 24.89 -28.12 0.69
CA GLY A 784 25.08 -26.68 0.49
C GLY A 784 24.40 -25.80 1.53
N ALA A 785 23.78 -26.36 2.57
CA ALA A 785 23.09 -25.56 3.59
C ALA A 785 24.04 -24.74 4.49
N ASP A 786 23.50 -23.68 5.09
CA ASP A 786 24.19 -22.83 6.08
C ASP A 786 23.82 -23.19 7.51
N PHE A 787 22.55 -23.51 7.71
CA PHE A 787 21.99 -23.98 8.97
C PHE A 787 20.80 -24.90 8.74
N TYR A 788 20.42 -25.65 9.77
CA TYR A 788 19.23 -26.50 9.76
C TYR A 788 18.62 -26.65 11.15
N LEU A 789 17.35 -27.02 11.17
CA LEU A 789 16.62 -27.46 12.35
C LEU A 789 16.68 -28.98 12.42
N ASP A 790 16.99 -29.52 13.60
CA ASP A 790 17.12 -30.95 13.89
C ASP A 790 16.01 -31.33 14.89
N SER A 791 14.99 -32.07 14.42
CA SER A 791 13.80 -32.49 15.18
C SER A 791 14.05 -33.65 16.14
N ARG A 792 15.32 -34.04 16.32
CA ARG A 792 15.69 -35.07 17.31
C ARG A 792 16.02 -34.42 18.62
N ASP A 793 15.47 -34.97 19.70
CA ASP A 793 15.89 -34.61 21.05
C ASP A 793 17.38 -34.94 21.21
N PRO A 794 18.26 -33.95 21.44
CA PRO A 794 19.71 -34.15 21.43
C PRO A 794 20.23 -34.94 22.66
N THR A 795 19.34 -35.33 23.58
CA THR A 795 19.67 -36.16 24.75
C THR A 795 19.27 -37.64 24.60
N THR A 796 18.28 -37.94 23.74
CA THR A 796 17.76 -39.31 23.51
C THR A 796 17.89 -39.78 22.06
N ASN A 797 18.15 -38.87 21.12
CA ASN A 797 18.11 -39.10 19.67
C ASN A 797 16.76 -39.70 19.19
N THR A 798 15.67 -39.38 19.87
CA THR A 798 14.30 -39.72 19.44
C THR A 798 13.79 -38.67 18.45
N ASN A 799 13.17 -39.11 17.36
CA ASN A 799 12.61 -38.28 16.30
C ASN A 799 11.07 -38.40 16.31
N ASP A 800 10.33 -37.33 16.58
CA ASP A 800 8.87 -37.25 16.42
C ASP A 800 8.40 -36.14 15.47
N GLY A 801 9.33 -35.34 14.92
CA GLY A 801 9.20 -34.63 13.64
C GLY A 801 8.03 -33.65 13.55
N ASN A 802 7.60 -33.15 14.70
CA ASN A 802 6.44 -32.30 14.93
C ASN A 802 6.84 -30.81 15.08
N GLU A 803 8.00 -30.45 14.52
CA GLU A 803 8.52 -29.09 14.35
C GLU A 803 7.68 -28.33 13.32
N TRP A 804 6.47 -27.93 13.71
CA TRP A 804 5.56 -27.11 12.92
C TRP A 804 6.06 -25.66 12.85
N VAL A 805 6.93 -25.39 11.87
CA VAL A 805 7.54 -24.09 11.60
C VAL A 805 6.66 -23.28 10.65
N HIS A 806 6.43 -22.01 10.99
CA HIS A 806 5.73 -21.05 10.13
C HIS A 806 6.67 -20.03 9.48
N MET A 807 7.73 -19.59 10.16
CA MET A 807 8.65 -18.57 9.62
C MET A 807 10.04 -18.73 10.23
N VAL A 808 11.06 -18.49 9.40
CA VAL A 808 12.45 -18.36 9.84
C VAL A 808 13.01 -17.03 9.33
N GLU A 809 13.75 -16.32 10.19
CA GLU A 809 14.41 -15.05 9.89
C GLU A 809 15.88 -15.12 10.30
N VAL A 810 16.77 -14.48 9.55
CA VAL A 810 18.18 -14.30 9.89
C VAL A 810 18.53 -12.81 9.82
N GLU A 811 18.94 -12.25 10.95
CA GLU A 811 19.45 -10.89 11.11
C GLU A 811 20.97 -10.95 11.26
N LYS A 812 21.70 -10.35 10.31
CA LYS A 812 23.16 -10.18 10.38
C LYS A 812 23.52 -9.12 11.41
N LEU A 813 24.45 -9.44 12.31
CA LEU A 813 24.97 -8.54 13.33
C LEU A 813 26.44 -8.22 13.05
N ASP A 814 26.95 -7.09 13.59
CA ASP A 814 28.29 -6.57 13.28
C ASP A 814 29.42 -7.58 13.49
N ALA A 815 30.19 -7.78 12.42
CA ALA A 815 31.43 -8.54 12.42
C ALA A 815 32.45 -7.93 13.41
N GLN A 816 33.24 -8.78 14.05
CA GLN A 816 34.49 -8.27 14.63
C GLN A 816 35.45 -7.95 13.50
N ASN A 817 36.06 -6.75 13.54
CA ASN A 817 37.32 -6.54 12.82
C ASN A 817 38.27 -7.69 13.20
N PRO A 818 38.84 -8.44 12.24
CA PRO A 818 39.74 -9.54 12.57
C PRO A 818 40.91 -8.99 13.39
N PRO A 819 41.31 -9.66 14.49
CA PRO A 819 42.36 -9.15 15.35
C PRO A 819 43.64 -9.01 14.53
N THR A 820 44.06 -7.75 14.30
CA THR A 820 45.35 -7.47 13.65
C THR A 820 46.43 -8.16 14.46
N PRO A 821 47.30 -8.99 13.86
CA PRO A 821 48.20 -9.85 14.61
C PRO A 821 49.23 -9.02 15.38
N THR A 822 48.96 -8.79 16.67
CA THR A 822 49.88 -8.13 17.60
C THR A 822 51.20 -8.90 17.61
N PRO A 823 52.35 -8.26 17.32
CA PRO A 823 53.63 -8.95 17.24
C PRO A 823 53.99 -9.58 18.59
N THR A 824 54.40 -10.85 18.56
CA THR A 824 54.66 -11.65 19.76
C THR A 824 55.77 -11.05 20.62
N VAL A 825 55.41 -10.53 21.80
CA VAL A 825 56.38 -10.04 22.78
C VAL A 825 57.07 -11.22 23.47
N THR A 826 58.39 -11.15 23.61
CA THR A 826 59.22 -12.20 24.23
C THR A 826 58.88 -12.36 25.72
N PRO A 827 58.75 -13.59 26.25
CA PRO A 827 58.32 -13.81 27.63
C PRO A 827 59.36 -13.36 28.67
N THR A 828 58.87 -12.95 29.85
CA THR A 828 59.67 -12.71 31.07
C THR A 828 58.94 -13.33 32.26
N ALA A 829 59.67 -13.68 33.32
CA ALA A 829 59.34 -14.81 34.20
C ALA A 829 58.12 -14.63 35.15
N THR A 830 57.51 -15.78 35.45
CA THR A 830 56.37 -15.99 36.36
C THR A 830 56.68 -15.62 37.83
N GLN A 831 55.66 -15.15 38.55
CA GLN A 831 55.60 -15.26 40.02
C GLN A 831 54.38 -16.08 40.47
N THR A 832 54.54 -16.78 41.60
CA THR A 832 53.61 -17.78 42.15
C THR A 832 52.32 -17.16 42.72
N PRO A 833 51.13 -17.77 42.55
CA PRO A 833 49.86 -17.19 42.99
C PRO A 833 49.68 -17.14 44.51
N THR A 834 48.96 -16.12 44.96
CA THR A 834 48.42 -15.95 46.32
C THR A 834 46.91 -16.26 46.28
N PRO A 835 46.31 -16.93 47.29
CA PRO A 835 44.96 -17.49 47.18
C PRO A 835 43.84 -16.45 47.05
N THR A 836 42.82 -16.82 46.29
CA THR A 836 41.62 -16.04 45.97
C THR A 836 40.78 -15.71 47.20
N VAL A 837 40.52 -14.42 47.43
CA VAL A 837 39.27 -13.99 48.09
C VAL A 837 38.17 -13.93 47.04
N THR A 838 37.06 -14.64 47.25
CA THR A 838 35.92 -14.63 46.32
C THR A 838 35.32 -13.22 46.27
N PRO A 839 35.34 -12.51 45.14
CA PRO A 839 34.64 -11.24 45.03
C PRO A 839 33.13 -11.51 45.00
N THR A 840 32.38 -10.89 45.91
CA THR A 840 30.93 -10.78 45.76
C THR A 840 30.63 -10.13 44.42
N ALA A 841 29.77 -10.76 43.60
CA ALA A 841 29.43 -10.25 42.28
C ALA A 841 28.86 -8.83 42.39
N THR A 842 29.66 -7.85 41.97
CA THR A 842 29.22 -6.45 41.90
C THR A 842 28.30 -6.32 40.70
N PRO A 843 27.08 -5.75 40.83
CA PRO A 843 26.21 -5.54 39.69
C PRO A 843 26.91 -4.62 38.68
N SER A 844 27.08 -5.13 37.46
CA SER A 844 27.75 -4.42 36.37
C SER A 844 26.88 -3.24 35.92
N THR A 845 27.33 -2.04 36.25
CA THR A 845 26.70 -0.77 35.87
C THR A 845 27.26 -0.29 34.53
N GLY A 846 26.53 0.60 33.87
CA GLY A 846 27.00 1.39 32.74
C GLY A 846 27.31 2.83 33.16
N ILE A 847 27.86 3.59 32.22
CA ILE A 847 28.18 5.01 32.32
C ILE A 847 27.35 5.78 31.29
N VAL A 848 26.88 6.98 31.65
CA VAL A 848 26.28 7.93 30.71
C VAL A 848 26.97 9.28 30.87
N GLU A 849 27.45 9.88 29.79
CA GLU A 849 28.16 11.17 29.80
C GLU A 849 27.86 12.01 28.56
N GLY A 850 27.90 13.34 28.72
CA GLY A 850 27.52 14.30 27.68
C GLY A 850 27.90 15.72 28.08
N LYS A 851 27.65 16.70 27.21
CA LYS A 851 28.02 18.11 27.44
C LYS A 851 26.83 19.06 27.44
N ALA A 852 26.77 19.94 28.43
CA ALA A 852 26.03 21.20 28.36
C ALA A 852 26.88 22.25 27.61
N PHE A 853 26.30 22.99 26.66
CA PHE A 853 27.04 23.94 25.83
C PHE A 853 26.19 25.16 25.44
N HIS A 854 26.85 26.29 25.16
CA HIS A 854 26.19 27.47 24.61
C HIS A 854 25.96 27.23 23.12
N ASP A 855 24.72 26.88 22.79
CA ASP A 855 24.24 26.75 21.42
C ASP A 855 24.10 28.18 20.85
N ILE A 856 24.92 28.53 19.87
CA ILE A 856 25.03 29.89 19.32
C ILE A 856 24.08 30.10 18.13
N ASN A 857 23.65 29.01 17.46
CA ASN A 857 22.87 29.08 16.22
C ASN A 857 21.43 28.54 16.34
N SER A 858 21.06 28.03 17.51
CA SER A 858 19.77 27.42 17.87
C SER A 858 19.45 26.11 17.15
N ASN A 859 20.45 25.32 16.74
CA ASN A 859 20.25 24.01 16.10
C ASN A 859 20.23 22.81 17.09
N GLY A 860 20.59 23.01 18.37
CA GLY A 860 20.60 21.97 19.40
C GLY A 860 21.69 20.91 19.28
N SER A 861 22.65 21.05 18.38
CA SER A 861 23.82 20.18 18.14
C SER A 861 25.11 20.92 18.51
N MET A 862 26.13 20.24 19.01
CA MET A 862 27.35 20.93 19.48
C MET A 862 28.31 21.25 18.33
N ASP A 863 28.31 22.50 17.87
CA ASP A 863 29.08 22.96 16.71
C ASP A 863 30.51 23.43 17.04
N ALA A 864 31.34 23.49 16.00
CA ALA A 864 32.75 23.88 16.11
C ALA A 864 32.93 25.37 16.43
N GLY A 865 33.03 25.67 17.74
CA GLY A 865 33.21 27.03 18.28
C GLY A 865 32.39 27.27 19.56
N GLU A 866 31.50 26.35 19.89
CA GLU A 866 30.54 26.50 21.00
C GLU A 866 31.16 26.09 22.35
N PRO A 867 31.19 26.99 23.35
CA PRO A 867 31.81 26.71 24.64
C PRO A 867 30.90 25.85 25.53
N GLY A 868 31.49 24.89 26.23
CA GLY A 868 30.82 24.13 27.28
C GLY A 868 30.42 25.01 28.48
N LEU A 869 29.30 24.67 29.13
CA LEU A 869 28.71 25.47 30.22
C LEU A 869 28.68 24.71 31.55
N ALA A 870 29.19 25.34 32.60
CA ALA A 870 29.17 24.80 33.96
C ALA A 870 27.82 25.04 34.65
N GLY A 871 27.41 24.09 35.50
CA GLY A 871 26.27 24.26 36.40
C GLY A 871 24.89 23.91 35.83
N ALA A 872 24.80 23.35 34.61
CA ALA A 872 23.59 22.62 34.21
C ALA A 872 23.44 21.41 35.14
N VAL A 873 22.25 21.21 35.70
CA VAL A 873 21.94 20.02 36.52
C VAL A 873 21.08 19.09 35.69
N LEU A 874 21.58 17.89 35.42
CA LEU A 874 20.91 16.88 34.61
C LEU A 874 20.44 15.71 35.50
N ALA A 875 19.41 14.99 35.07
CA ALA A 875 18.91 13.80 35.74
C ALA A 875 18.58 12.67 34.77
N LEU A 876 18.74 11.42 35.21
CA LEU A 876 18.21 10.25 34.52
C LEU A 876 16.90 9.82 35.19
N LYS A 877 15.81 9.82 34.42
CA LYS A 877 14.50 9.33 34.82
C LYS A 877 14.27 7.88 34.37
N GLN A 878 13.75 7.06 35.28
CA GLN A 878 13.31 5.68 35.03
C GLN A 878 11.87 5.56 35.53
N SER A 879 10.95 5.07 34.69
CA SER A 879 9.51 5.00 35.02
C SER A 879 8.92 6.32 35.56
N GLY A 880 9.42 7.47 35.07
CA GLY A 880 9.01 8.82 35.48
C GLY A 880 9.74 9.40 36.70
N ALA A 881 10.35 8.56 37.55
CA ALA A 881 11.09 9.00 38.74
C ALA A 881 12.56 9.33 38.42
N GLU A 882 13.13 10.37 39.04
CA GLU A 882 14.55 10.68 38.94
C GLU A 882 15.36 9.70 39.80
N VAL A 883 16.28 8.94 39.17
CA VAL A 883 17.09 7.91 39.85
C VAL A 883 18.55 8.35 40.00
N TYR A 884 19.06 9.13 39.05
CA TYR A 884 20.42 9.67 39.09
C TYR A 884 20.42 11.16 38.75
N THR A 885 21.38 11.91 39.31
CA THR A 885 21.63 13.33 38.98
C THR A 885 23.13 13.56 38.73
N ALA A 886 23.44 14.53 37.87
CA ALA A 886 24.80 14.99 37.56
C ALA A 886 24.79 16.51 37.34
N THR A 887 25.96 17.14 37.37
CA THR A 887 26.12 18.57 37.10
C THR A 887 27.28 18.78 36.14
N SER A 888 27.15 19.71 35.19
CA SER A 888 28.20 20.00 34.22
C SER A 888 29.37 20.78 34.82
N ASP A 889 30.59 20.41 34.44
CA ASP A 889 31.82 21.05 34.88
C ASP A 889 32.22 22.27 34.03
N ALA A 890 33.41 22.83 34.30
CA ALA A 890 33.96 23.99 33.58
C ALA A 890 34.23 23.75 32.07
N SER A 891 34.14 22.52 31.59
CA SER A 891 34.24 22.13 30.17
C SER A 891 32.89 21.76 29.55
N GLY A 892 31.80 21.88 30.32
CA GLY A 892 30.44 21.44 29.97
C GLY A 892 30.14 19.98 30.29
N LEU A 893 31.14 19.17 30.67
CA LEU A 893 30.99 17.73 30.82
C LEU A 893 30.17 17.38 32.08
N PHE A 894 29.11 16.58 31.91
CA PHE A 894 28.40 15.91 33.01
C PHE A 894 28.47 14.38 32.83
N ARG A 895 28.42 13.66 33.95
CA ARG A 895 28.67 12.21 33.98
C ARG A 895 27.89 11.49 35.07
N PHE A 896 27.23 10.40 34.69
CA PHE A 896 26.59 9.43 35.58
C PHE A 896 27.46 8.15 35.57
N PRO A 897 28.33 7.92 36.59
CA PRO A 897 29.41 6.93 36.49
C PRO A 897 28.99 5.48 36.82
N THR A 898 27.80 5.27 37.40
CA THR A 898 27.33 3.96 37.90
C THR A 898 25.82 3.83 37.74
N VAL A 899 25.35 3.75 36.50
CA VAL A 899 23.93 3.59 36.14
C VAL A 899 23.58 2.10 36.04
N ALA A 900 22.54 1.65 36.71
CA ALA A 900 22.10 0.24 36.62
C ALA A 900 21.62 -0.07 35.18
N PRO A 901 21.75 -1.32 34.69
CA PRO A 901 21.20 -1.67 33.38
C PRO A 901 19.68 -1.47 33.35
N GLY A 902 19.18 -0.79 32.33
CA GLY A 902 17.77 -0.40 32.27
C GLY A 902 17.46 0.71 31.27
N GLN A 903 16.20 1.13 31.27
CA GLN A 903 15.65 2.12 30.35
C GLN A 903 15.56 3.51 31.03
N TYR A 904 16.18 4.53 30.43
CA TYR A 904 16.32 5.87 31.01
C TYR A 904 15.97 6.99 30.03
N GLN A 905 15.47 8.11 30.55
CA GLN A 905 15.37 9.38 29.86
C GLN A 905 16.32 10.38 30.53
N LEU A 906 17.19 11.03 29.75
CA LEU A 906 17.98 12.18 30.21
C LEU A 906 17.09 13.42 30.20
N ILE A 907 17.11 14.21 31.27
CA ILE A 907 16.47 15.52 31.36
C ILE A 907 17.39 16.54 31.99
N GLU A 908 17.12 17.83 31.75
CA GLU A 908 17.59 18.92 32.60
C GLU A 908 16.64 19.14 33.78
N LYS A 909 17.23 19.50 34.92
CA LYS A 909 16.58 19.85 36.19
C LYS A 909 16.75 21.33 36.55
N SER A 910 17.85 21.95 36.13
CA SER A 910 18.04 23.41 36.13
C SER A 910 19.15 23.83 35.17
N PRO A 911 18.98 24.94 34.41
CA PRO A 911 19.99 25.41 33.47
C PRO A 911 21.23 26.03 34.14
N PRO A 912 22.32 26.22 33.37
CA PRO A 912 23.44 27.06 33.76
C PRO A 912 22.99 28.48 34.18
N PRO A 913 23.67 29.12 35.16
CA PRO A 913 23.35 30.48 35.57
C PRO A 913 23.39 31.48 34.40
N GLY A 914 22.27 32.15 34.15
CA GLY A 914 22.14 33.12 33.05
C GLY A 914 21.66 32.54 31.71
N TYR A 915 21.30 31.25 31.65
CA TYR A 915 20.76 30.59 30.46
C TYR A 915 19.29 30.19 30.64
N LEU A 916 18.58 30.01 29.53
CA LEU A 916 17.22 29.48 29.49
C LEU A 916 17.21 27.99 29.85
N HIS A 917 16.15 27.55 30.54
CA HIS A 917 15.91 26.13 30.80
C HIS A 917 15.56 25.42 29.48
N ASN A 918 16.35 24.41 29.12
CA ASN A 918 16.04 23.59 27.96
C ASN A 918 14.93 22.58 28.33
N THR A 919 13.82 22.59 27.61
CA THR A 919 12.68 21.66 27.82
C THR A 919 12.59 20.57 26.76
N SER A 920 13.52 20.54 25.80
CA SER A 920 13.58 19.58 24.69
C SER A 920 14.57 18.47 25.05
N PHE A 921 14.05 17.27 25.32
CA PHE A 921 14.87 16.13 25.73
C PHE A 921 14.74 14.95 24.77
N GLY A 922 15.85 14.23 24.58
CA GLY A 922 15.94 13.10 23.68
C GLY A 922 15.01 11.93 24.04
N PRO A 923 14.74 11.03 23.09
CA PRO A 923 13.92 9.85 23.32
C PRO A 923 14.57 8.90 24.34
N ILE A 924 13.73 8.11 24.99
CA ILE A 924 14.12 7.14 26.03
C ILE A 924 15.10 6.12 25.46
N PHE A 925 16.25 5.92 26.12
CA PHE A 925 17.36 5.05 25.72
C PHE A 925 17.61 3.92 26.72
N PHE A 926 18.47 2.96 26.37
CA PHE A 926 18.84 1.83 27.21
C PHE A 926 20.33 1.88 27.60
N VAL A 927 20.61 1.68 28.89
CA VAL A 927 21.96 1.47 29.43
C VAL A 927 22.16 -0.02 29.65
N ASN A 928 23.25 -0.59 29.12
CA ASN A 928 23.64 -1.96 29.38
C ASN A 928 24.79 -2.06 30.40
N ALA A 929 24.96 -3.24 30.98
CA ALA A 929 26.09 -3.58 31.84
C ALA A 929 27.43 -3.31 31.15
N ASN A 930 28.34 -2.60 31.83
CA ASN A 930 29.67 -2.21 31.34
C ASN A 930 29.69 -1.34 30.06
N GLN A 931 28.55 -0.80 29.62
CA GLN A 931 28.46 0.11 28.48
C GLN A 931 28.83 1.54 28.92
N THR A 932 29.49 2.32 28.04
CA THR A 932 29.57 3.78 28.18
C THR A 932 28.79 4.43 27.04
N LEU A 933 27.80 5.25 27.39
CA LEU A 933 27.02 6.05 26.45
C LEU A 933 27.54 7.50 26.43
N SER A 934 27.86 7.98 25.23
CA SER A 934 28.36 9.34 24.97
C SER A 934 28.11 9.71 23.50
N GLY A 935 28.37 10.97 23.13
CA GLY A 935 28.12 11.52 21.80
C GLY A 935 26.95 12.50 21.77
N ASP A 936 26.68 13.08 20.60
CA ASP A 936 25.84 14.29 20.47
C ASP A 936 24.39 14.12 20.93
N PHE A 937 23.87 12.89 20.88
CA PHE A 937 22.57 12.51 21.45
C PHE A 937 22.44 12.80 22.96
N PHE A 938 23.57 12.89 23.69
CA PHE A 938 23.63 13.20 25.12
C PHE A 938 24.12 14.64 25.40
N ASN A 939 24.33 15.46 24.36
CA ASN A 939 24.66 16.87 24.55
C ASN A 939 23.38 17.71 24.73
N VAL A 940 23.49 18.85 25.40
CA VAL A 940 22.38 19.75 25.76
C VAL A 940 22.77 21.18 25.43
N GLY A 941 22.15 21.76 24.40
CA GLY A 941 22.37 23.14 24.00
C GLY A 941 21.57 24.12 24.86
N HIS A 942 22.16 25.29 25.13
CA HIS A 942 21.56 26.36 25.94
C HIS A 942 21.64 27.72 25.27
N GLN A 943 20.51 28.45 25.30
CA GLN A 943 20.40 29.85 24.84
C GLN A 943 20.49 30.82 26.03
N PRO A 944 21.13 32.00 25.90
CA PRO A 944 21.19 32.99 26.97
C PRO A 944 19.81 33.48 27.42
N ALA A 945 19.62 33.65 28.73
CA ALA A 945 18.40 34.25 29.26
C ALA A 945 18.35 35.76 28.94
N PRO A 946 17.18 36.32 28.56
CA PRO A 946 17.06 37.74 28.25
C PRO A 946 17.39 38.59 29.47
N THR A 947 18.49 39.35 29.39
CA THR A 947 18.90 40.26 30.47
C THR A 947 17.83 41.36 30.61
N PRO A 948 17.27 41.58 31.81
CA PRO A 948 16.26 42.60 32.01
C PRO A 948 16.86 44.00 31.83
N THR A 949 16.51 44.66 30.73
CA THR A 949 16.86 46.07 30.49
C THR A 949 16.35 46.93 31.65
N ALA A 950 17.24 47.71 32.26
CA ALA A 950 16.89 48.58 33.38
C ALA A 950 15.96 49.72 32.90
N THR A 951 14.65 49.56 33.10
CA THR A 951 13.64 50.56 32.76
C THR A 951 13.92 51.88 33.47
N SER A 952 14.03 52.98 32.70
CA SER A 952 14.29 54.30 33.24
C SER A 952 13.15 54.80 34.13
N THR A 953 13.49 55.31 35.31
CA THR A 953 12.53 55.78 36.30
C THR A 953 11.82 57.05 35.83
N ALA A 954 10.49 57.01 35.72
CA ALA A 954 9.68 58.20 35.44
C ALA A 954 9.55 59.10 36.67
N THR A 955 9.77 60.41 36.48
CA THR A 955 9.60 61.44 37.53
C THR A 955 8.10 61.67 37.80
N PRO A 956 7.65 61.82 39.06
CA PRO A 956 6.23 61.71 39.41
C PRO A 956 5.39 62.98 39.17
N THR A 957 4.11 62.75 38.88
CA THR A 957 3.00 63.73 39.02
C THR A 957 1.96 63.12 39.97
N ALA A 958 1.31 63.94 40.80
CA ALA A 958 0.74 63.47 42.08
C ALA A 958 -0.80 63.47 42.18
N THR A 959 -1.35 62.37 42.73
CA THR A 959 -2.58 62.31 43.57
C THR A 959 -3.93 62.50 42.81
N SER A 960 -5.05 61.80 43.10
CA SER A 960 -5.55 61.25 44.38
C SER A 960 -6.19 59.84 44.37
N THR A 961 -5.63 58.96 45.20
CA THR A 961 -6.25 58.05 46.20
C THR A 961 -7.74 57.63 46.12
N ALA A 962 -7.99 56.31 46.06
CA ALA A 962 -9.00 55.60 46.85
C ALA A 962 -8.69 54.08 46.96
N THR A 963 -9.03 53.45 48.10
CA THR A 963 -8.79 52.03 48.51
C THR A 963 -9.78 51.76 49.68
N PRO A 964 -10.30 50.54 50.02
CA PRO A 964 -9.81 49.16 49.85
C PRO A 964 -10.73 48.31 48.90
N THR A 965 -10.99 46.99 48.94
CA THR A 965 -10.95 45.93 50.00
C THR A 965 -10.70 44.52 49.41
N ALA A 966 -10.69 43.48 50.27
CA ALA A 966 -10.07 42.17 50.05
C ALA A 966 -11.04 40.99 49.73
N THR A 967 -10.47 39.96 49.08
CA THR A 967 -10.60 38.50 49.31
C THR A 967 -11.99 37.83 49.45
N PRO A 968 -12.20 36.72 48.71
CA PRO A 968 -12.43 35.42 49.35
C PRO A 968 -11.46 34.31 48.87
N THR A 969 -11.43 33.19 49.61
CA THR A 969 -10.63 31.97 49.34
C THR A 969 -11.56 30.76 49.14
N ALA A 970 -11.04 29.68 48.53
CA ALA A 970 -11.60 28.31 48.32
C ALA A 970 -12.92 27.92 49.05
N THR A 971 -13.81 27.06 48.53
CA THR A 971 -13.61 25.71 47.92
C THR A 971 -14.94 25.32 47.20
N SER A 972 -15.21 24.19 46.51
CA SER A 972 -14.63 22.82 46.45
C SER A 972 -15.05 22.06 45.17
N THR A 973 -14.34 20.95 44.88
CA THR A 973 -14.83 19.68 44.29
C THR A 973 -15.68 19.68 43.01
N ALA A 974 -15.12 19.06 41.95
CA ALA A 974 -15.88 18.31 40.94
C ALA A 974 -15.36 16.86 40.88
N THR A 975 -16.24 15.90 40.57
CA THR A 975 -15.96 14.46 40.57
C THR A 975 -15.00 14.05 39.44
N PRO A 976 -14.06 13.10 39.66
CA PRO A 976 -13.19 12.60 38.59
C PRO A 976 -13.98 11.77 37.56
N THR A 977 -14.15 12.32 36.36
CA THR A 977 -14.47 11.54 35.16
C THR A 977 -13.21 10.79 34.72
N ALA A 978 -13.30 9.47 34.58
CA ALA A 978 -12.18 8.65 34.11
C ALA A 978 -12.01 8.77 32.59
N THR A 979 -11.33 9.83 32.14
CA THR A 979 -10.93 9.97 30.74
C THR A 979 -9.78 9.00 30.45
N PHE A 980 -10.07 7.93 29.70
CA PHE A 980 -9.07 6.98 29.24
C PHE A 980 -8.26 7.61 28.10
N THR A 981 -7.14 8.25 28.42
CA THR A 981 -6.19 8.75 27.42
C THR A 981 -5.23 7.61 27.06
N PRO A 982 -5.36 6.97 25.88
CA PRO A 982 -4.39 5.95 25.46
C PRO A 982 -3.02 6.62 25.29
N THR A 983 -2.04 6.17 26.07
CA THR A 983 -0.64 6.54 25.83
C THR A 983 -0.21 5.88 24.51
N PRO A 984 0.34 6.62 23.54
CA PRO A 984 0.79 6.02 22.29
C PRO A 984 1.88 4.98 22.55
N GLU A 985 1.56 3.70 22.37
CA GLU A 985 2.54 2.63 22.41
C GLU A 985 3.43 2.77 21.16
N LYS A 986 4.76 2.75 21.32
CA LYS A 986 5.67 2.70 20.16
C LYS A 986 5.33 1.46 19.33
N ARG A 987 5.23 1.61 18.00
CA ARG A 987 4.94 0.50 17.08
C ARG A 987 5.90 -0.66 17.36
N LYS A 988 5.34 -1.83 17.69
CA LYS A 988 6.08 -3.08 17.84
C LYS A 988 6.35 -3.62 16.44
N VAL A 989 7.54 -3.34 15.90
CA VAL A 989 7.88 -3.73 14.52
C VAL A 989 8.27 -5.21 14.46
N TYR A 990 7.26 -6.05 14.65
CA TYR A 990 7.24 -7.45 14.27
C TYR A 990 6.07 -7.60 13.32
N LEU A 991 6.20 -8.44 12.28
CA LEU A 991 5.03 -8.91 11.53
C LEU A 991 4.06 -9.57 12.53
N PRO A 992 2.91 -8.97 12.85
CA PRO A 992 1.97 -9.62 13.74
C PRO A 992 1.37 -10.79 12.96
N ILE A 993 1.30 -11.95 13.59
CA ILE A 993 0.49 -13.03 13.07
C ILE A 993 -0.93 -12.84 13.58
N VAL A 994 -1.87 -13.06 12.66
CA VAL A 994 -3.27 -12.66 12.75
C VAL A 994 -4.05 -13.54 13.74
N LEU A 995 -3.72 -13.44 15.03
CA LEU A 995 -4.33 -14.21 16.10
C LEU A 995 -4.51 -13.36 17.36
N VAL A 996 -5.73 -12.83 17.53
CA VAL A 996 -6.22 -12.44 18.86
C VAL A 996 -6.46 -13.74 19.64
N SER A 997 -5.77 -13.92 20.77
CA SER A 997 -6.00 -15.06 21.65
C SER A 997 -7.39 -14.97 22.27
N PRO A 998 -8.24 -16.01 22.17
CA PRO A 998 -9.54 -16.03 22.84
C PRO A 998 -9.36 -16.36 24.32
N PHE A 999 -9.25 -15.32 25.13
CA PHE A 999 -9.48 -15.36 26.59
C PHE A 999 -10.90 -14.87 26.90
#